data_AF-E3C6G0-F1
#
_entry.id   AF-E3C6G0-F1
#
_cell.length_a   1.000
_cell.length_b   1.000
_cell.length_c   1.000
_cell.angle_alpha   90.00
_cell.angle_beta   90.00
_cell.angle_gamma   90.00
#
_symmetry.space_group_name_H-M   'P 1'
#
loop_
_entity.id
_entity.type
_entity.pdbx_description
1 polymer ?
#
loop_
_entity_poly.entity_id
_entity_poly.type
_entity_poly.pdbx_seq_one_letter_code
_entity_poly.pdbx_strand_id
1 'polypeptide(L)'
;MEKKERVKLYKAGKLWCTLAVTAMALTTGLMLTDVRANADSNTANPAEKTAQVVGGTTQKAPVATMTSEGTQPTDNTTTAASAVPAVDPNDHGNYAYLDQQNINSQGQLTASGWHATNDSAGKDYHFIIAYDQTNHTEIGRQLVREQAQQMDRPDVATVHHVAGAAQSGFKVTFNLGKVLANTRAIQLISRYSSDPHGNQDYVDYWFAPVNVNRDNRAWLEEAATTDGKLHLAGWHASNLAADKPNRFIIIYDQTLGREVARQKLTINVSRPDVAKAYSDIENAAQSGFDVSFDLTGLDFNHQLQVISRYSASADGSSDYLDYWYAPITTGNHANQAYLENLDLSNSAQVKVQGWHADDISRFATNHFLILFDQTANKQVAVTTANAVQRPDVAKAYPTIATAGNAGFSGNFDLTGIQLVGGHTYTIVSRYSTSSKGNGGNGSYADYWFAPFTLNQHHSWLESVKMADQGLQIAGWMVSDYSGNHPYAYAIVMNDGQEVHRQRLTLTARPDVARVYGNVYNSSQSGFNQLVKLDPAVITGKLQVILRFSDDQGGSGNYDDQWSQGYASNAGWFDQANFDGQQVHVAGWHASNQSAGKPYEWLIAVDQNGSELGRWEITNKHLSRPDLAKNVGYILNSDHSGFNLSFAVNDNMQHKVIRLIDRLTDDSNGNGNYVDYYSNGVSINSGAQTTGAKTLYYDAMGNIVGAFNNAEVICQNPELPTGCEMTAVTMMLRYAGVNINKFQVANETPRSSNGDYGFVGNPYSVTGWWVFPTGIAPVVQNHLGTHQIMTGASLAAIQEKLNIGHLVVVWMANMNGFVNHAITLTGYNASGFFYNNPWTGRKEAMSYGEFYGHWNADAQRALSY
;
A
#
# COMPACT_ATOMS: atom_id res chain seq x y z
N MET A 1 3.71 21.83 -9.79
CA MET A 1 2.79 22.43 -8.78
C MET A 1 2.58 21.37 -7.71
N GLU A 2 3.36 21.43 -6.64
CA GLU A 2 3.42 20.39 -5.61
C GLU A 2 2.15 20.36 -4.76
N LYS A 3 1.50 19.18 -4.69
CA LYS A 3 0.39 18.92 -3.78
C LYS A 3 0.95 18.82 -2.35
N LYS A 4 0.57 19.74 -1.47
CA LYS A 4 0.85 19.64 -0.04
C LYS A 4 0.03 18.47 0.54
N GLU A 5 0.69 17.34 0.79
CA GLU A 5 0.12 16.23 1.57
C GLU A 5 0.15 16.56 3.06
N ARG A 6 -0.95 16.31 3.77
CA ARG A 6 -1.01 16.36 5.24
C ARG A 6 -1.02 14.93 5.77
N VAL A 7 0.09 14.50 6.36
CA VAL A 7 0.23 13.18 6.99
C VAL A 7 0.09 13.33 8.50
N LYS A 8 -0.67 12.44 9.16
CA LYS A 8 -0.71 12.34 10.63
C LYS A 8 0.07 11.11 11.08
N LEU A 9 0.98 11.31 12.03
CA LEU A 9 1.76 10.25 12.68
C LEU A 9 1.00 9.71 13.89
N TYR A 10 0.91 8.39 13.98
CA TYR A 10 0.35 7.71 15.15
C TYR A 10 1.41 6.77 15.75
N LYS A 11 1.39 6.65 17.08
CA LYS A 11 2.29 5.77 17.84
C LYS A 11 1.49 4.62 18.44
N ALA A 12 1.79 3.39 18.02
CA ALA A 12 1.33 2.17 18.65
C ALA A 12 2.56 1.36 19.09
N GLY A 13 2.88 1.39 20.39
CA GLY A 13 4.07 0.75 20.94
C GLY A 13 5.39 1.39 20.48
N LYS A 14 6.36 0.57 20.03
CA LYS A 14 7.72 0.99 19.60
C LYS A 14 7.85 1.27 18.09
N LEU A 15 6.77 1.20 17.32
CA LEU A 15 6.79 1.43 15.86
C LEU A 15 6.00 2.70 15.51
N TRP A 16 6.49 3.41 14.50
CA TRP A 16 5.85 4.58 13.90
C TRP A 16 5.14 4.16 12.61
N CYS A 17 3.86 4.48 12.48
CA CYS A 17 3.09 4.23 11.26
C CYS A 17 2.57 5.55 10.68
N THR A 18 2.65 5.69 9.35
CA THR A 18 2.12 6.82 8.58
C THR A 18 0.85 6.40 7.84
N LEU A 19 -0.20 7.23 7.92
CA LEU A 19 -1.43 7.06 7.14
C LEU A 19 -1.65 8.31 6.29
N ALA A 20 -1.78 8.15 4.98
CA ALA A 20 -2.19 9.21 4.07
C ALA A 20 -3.72 9.32 4.08
N VAL A 21 -4.26 10.51 4.36
CA VAL A 21 -5.71 10.75 4.36
C VAL A 21 -6.11 11.36 3.02
N THR A 22 -6.76 10.58 2.17
CA THR A 22 -7.35 11.06 0.92
C THR A 22 -8.81 11.46 1.19
N ALA A 23 -9.10 12.76 1.21
CA ALA A 23 -10.48 13.24 1.28
C ALA A 23 -11.11 13.17 -0.13
N MET A 24 -12.02 12.24 -0.35
CA MET A 24 -12.93 12.29 -1.50
C MET A 24 -14.03 13.32 -1.22
N ALA A 25 -14.06 14.41 -1.98
CA ALA A 25 -15.16 15.35 -1.98
C ALA A 25 -16.34 14.73 -2.74
N LEU A 26 -17.37 14.27 -2.02
CA LEU A 26 -18.69 14.01 -2.59
C LEU A 26 -19.41 15.35 -2.78
N THR A 27 -19.61 15.76 -4.03
CA THR A 27 -20.57 16.82 -4.38
C THR A 27 -21.94 16.18 -4.61
N THR A 28 -22.78 16.15 -3.58
CA THR A 28 -24.22 15.89 -3.71
C THR A 28 -24.97 17.21 -3.80
N GLY A 29 -25.62 17.45 -4.94
CA GLY A 29 -26.53 18.57 -5.13
C GLY A 29 -27.79 18.37 -4.30
N LEU A 30 -28.08 19.35 -3.43
CA LEU A 30 -29.39 19.46 -2.77
C LEU A 30 -30.43 19.98 -3.77
N MET A 31 -31.44 19.17 -4.06
CA MET A 31 -32.76 19.64 -4.48
C MET A 31 -33.75 19.19 -3.40
N LEU A 32 -34.27 20.15 -2.65
CA LEU A 32 -35.31 19.98 -1.64
C LEU A 32 -36.68 19.96 -2.34
N THR A 33 -37.42 18.86 -2.23
CA THR A 33 -38.88 18.88 -2.23
C THR A 33 -39.40 17.86 -1.21
N ASP A 34 -40.05 18.39 -0.19
CA ASP A 34 -40.78 17.66 0.85
C ASP A 34 -41.92 16.80 0.28
N VAL A 35 -41.97 15.52 0.65
CA VAL A 35 -43.23 14.81 0.92
C VAL A 35 -42.99 13.92 2.14
N ARG A 36 -43.68 14.23 3.24
CA ARG A 36 -43.69 13.42 4.47
C ARG A 36 -44.59 12.20 4.28
N ALA A 37 -44.11 11.03 4.65
CA ALA A 37 -44.94 9.90 5.07
C ALA A 37 -44.23 9.21 6.25
N ASN A 38 -44.86 9.27 7.42
CA ASN A 38 -44.40 8.62 8.65
C ASN A 38 -44.71 7.12 8.60
N ALA A 39 -43.72 6.29 8.92
CA ALA A 39 -43.90 4.92 9.37
C ALA A 39 -43.18 4.76 10.72
N ASP A 40 -43.95 4.60 11.79
CA ASP A 40 -43.45 4.26 13.11
C ASP A 40 -43.16 2.76 13.18
N SER A 41 -41.90 2.41 13.44
CA SER A 41 -41.44 1.07 13.78
C SER A 41 -41.20 1.00 15.29
N ASN A 42 -41.93 0.14 16.00
CA ASN A 42 -41.57 -0.23 17.37
C ASN A 42 -40.87 -1.60 17.37
N THR A 43 -39.57 -1.54 17.61
CA THR A 43 -38.67 -2.67 17.88
C THR A 43 -38.83 -3.17 19.31
N ALA A 44 -38.95 -4.49 19.51
CA ALA A 44 -38.61 -5.14 20.77
C ALA A 44 -37.83 -6.43 20.49
N ASN A 45 -36.60 -6.45 20.98
CA ASN A 45 -35.59 -7.49 20.86
C ASN A 45 -35.89 -8.65 21.85
N PRO A 46 -35.63 -9.93 21.52
CA PRO A 46 -35.82 -11.04 22.45
C PRO A 46 -34.52 -11.33 23.23
N ALA A 47 -34.66 -11.71 24.49
CA ALA A 47 -33.58 -12.30 25.28
C ALA A 47 -34.09 -13.60 25.93
N GLU A 48 -33.48 -14.71 25.51
CA GLU A 48 -33.64 -16.02 26.13
C GLU A 48 -32.94 -16.07 27.50
N LYS A 49 -33.61 -16.66 28.49
CA LYS A 49 -32.98 -17.30 29.64
C LYS A 49 -33.64 -18.65 29.90
N THR A 50 -32.84 -19.70 29.75
CA THR A 50 -33.08 -21.09 30.15
C THR A 50 -33.21 -21.25 31.67
N ALA A 51 -34.19 -22.03 32.15
CA ALA A 51 -34.06 -22.89 33.33
C ALA A 51 -35.23 -23.90 33.48
N GLN A 52 -34.85 -25.18 33.44
CA GLN A 52 -35.34 -26.36 34.17
C GLN A 52 -36.80 -26.47 34.66
N VAL A 53 -37.44 -27.58 34.25
CA VAL A 53 -38.66 -28.14 34.85
C VAL A 53 -38.31 -29.45 35.56
N VAL A 54 -38.52 -29.52 36.87
CA VAL A 54 -38.68 -30.78 37.63
C VAL A 54 -39.77 -30.60 38.70
N GLY A 55 -40.82 -31.41 38.59
CA GLY A 55 -41.49 -32.13 39.68
C GLY A 55 -42.28 -31.37 40.76
N GLY A 56 -43.58 -31.69 40.84
CA GLY A 56 -44.14 -32.15 42.12
C GLY A 56 -45.22 -31.30 42.81
N THR A 57 -46.45 -31.83 42.75
CA THR A 57 -47.46 -31.94 43.82
C THR A 57 -48.33 -30.75 44.26
N THR A 58 -49.62 -31.09 44.21
CA THR A 58 -50.87 -30.49 44.67
C THR A 58 -51.06 -30.37 46.19
N GLN A 59 -52.03 -29.50 46.54
CA GLN A 59 -52.77 -29.29 47.81
C GLN A 59 -52.09 -28.34 48.83
N LYS A 60 -52.75 -27.38 49.50
CA LYS A 60 -54.17 -27.14 49.79
C LYS A 60 -54.35 -25.66 50.27
N ALA A 61 -55.57 -25.15 50.17
CA ALA A 61 -56.07 -23.84 50.63
C ALA A 61 -55.93 -23.59 52.17
N PRO A 62 -56.20 -22.36 52.70
CA PRO A 62 -57.57 -21.81 52.85
C PRO A 62 -57.73 -20.33 52.38
N VAL A 63 -58.83 -19.96 51.72
CA VAL A 63 -60.12 -19.44 52.25
C VAL A 63 -60.05 -18.03 52.85
N ALA A 64 -60.73 -17.07 52.20
CA ALA A 64 -61.71 -16.20 52.87
C ALA A 64 -62.71 -15.65 51.83
N THR A 65 -63.93 -16.14 52.00
CA THR A 65 -65.22 -15.86 51.39
C THR A 65 -65.81 -14.54 51.87
N MET A 66 -66.73 -13.96 51.10
CA MET A 66 -68.03 -13.36 51.50
C MET A 66 -68.74 -12.94 50.20
N THR A 67 -69.61 -13.77 49.62
CA THR A 67 -71.08 -13.85 49.83
C THR A 67 -71.90 -12.80 49.05
N SER A 68 -72.71 -13.30 48.10
CA SER A 68 -74.16 -13.12 48.17
C SER A 68 -74.83 -14.34 47.52
N GLU A 69 -75.57 -15.08 48.35
CA GLU A 69 -76.50 -16.13 47.95
C GLU A 69 -77.82 -15.48 47.54
N GLY A 70 -78.48 -16.09 46.54
CA GLY A 70 -79.84 -15.81 46.14
C GLY A 70 -80.54 -17.13 45.81
N THR A 71 -80.86 -17.85 46.88
CA THR A 71 -81.65 -19.06 47.05
C THR A 71 -82.66 -19.38 45.94
N GLN A 72 -82.57 -20.60 45.42
CA GLN A 72 -83.63 -21.29 44.69
C GLN A 72 -84.66 -21.84 45.70
N PRO A 73 -85.95 -21.49 45.64
CA PRO A 73 -86.99 -22.21 46.36
C PRO A 73 -87.50 -23.38 45.53
N THR A 74 -87.59 -24.54 46.15
CA THR A 74 -88.57 -25.57 45.80
C THR A 74 -89.93 -25.11 46.32
N ASP A 75 -90.90 -24.88 45.43
CA ASP A 75 -92.30 -24.85 45.83
C ASP A 75 -93.17 -25.52 44.77
N ASN A 76 -93.97 -26.49 45.22
CA ASN A 76 -94.99 -27.17 44.44
C ASN A 76 -96.14 -26.19 44.20
N THR A 77 -96.28 -25.69 42.97
CA THR A 77 -97.53 -25.12 42.48
C THR A 77 -97.85 -25.64 41.09
N THR A 78 -98.81 -26.56 41.02
CA THR A 78 -99.65 -26.75 39.83
C THR A 78 -100.24 -25.40 39.45
N THR A 79 -99.95 -24.87 38.25
CA THR A 79 -100.92 -24.12 37.42
C THR A 79 -100.34 -23.74 36.05
N ALA A 80 -101.20 -23.90 35.05
CA ALA A 80 -101.18 -23.31 33.73
C ALA A 80 -100.03 -23.72 32.78
N ALA A 81 -100.37 -24.66 31.89
CA ALA A 81 -99.97 -24.55 30.49
C ALA A 81 -100.12 -23.07 30.09
N SER A 82 -99.01 -22.41 29.80
CA SER A 82 -99.06 -21.08 29.19
C SER A 82 -99.78 -21.27 27.87
N ALA A 83 -101.03 -20.83 27.84
CA ALA A 83 -101.81 -20.71 26.63
C ALA A 83 -100.93 -19.99 25.62
N VAL A 84 -100.77 -20.56 24.42
CA VAL A 84 -100.36 -19.79 23.25
C VAL A 84 -101.23 -18.52 23.29
N PRO A 85 -100.65 -17.31 23.43
CA PRO A 85 -101.46 -16.10 23.43
C PRO A 85 -102.34 -16.14 22.17
N ALA A 86 -103.64 -15.91 22.35
CA ALA A 86 -104.58 -15.97 21.24
C ALA A 86 -104.07 -15.04 20.14
N VAL A 87 -103.95 -15.56 18.91
CA VAL A 87 -103.56 -14.78 17.74
C VAL A 87 -104.39 -13.49 17.72
N ASP A 88 -103.74 -12.33 17.71
CA ASP A 88 -104.38 -11.03 17.57
C ASP A 88 -104.68 -10.83 16.07
N PRO A 89 -105.94 -10.94 15.64
CA PRO A 89 -106.29 -10.83 14.22
C PRO A 89 -106.15 -9.40 13.68
N ASN A 90 -105.91 -8.39 14.53
CA ASN A 90 -105.73 -6.99 14.12
C ASN A 90 -104.24 -6.60 13.95
N ASP A 91 -103.30 -7.48 14.29
CA ASP A 91 -101.88 -7.24 14.07
C ASP A 91 -101.54 -7.45 12.58
N HIS A 92 -101.37 -6.36 11.83
CA HIS A 92 -100.97 -6.37 10.42
C HIS A 92 -99.45 -6.28 10.23
N GLY A 93 -98.68 -6.57 11.27
CA GLY A 93 -97.23 -6.55 11.19
C GLY A 93 -96.66 -7.69 10.34
N ASN A 94 -95.53 -7.39 9.71
CA ASN A 94 -94.71 -8.35 8.97
C ASN A 94 -93.33 -8.41 9.63
N TYR A 95 -93.17 -9.35 10.56
CA TYR A 95 -92.01 -9.43 11.44
C TYR A 95 -91.10 -10.57 11.02
N ALA A 96 -89.80 -10.32 10.93
CA ALA A 96 -88.84 -11.37 10.62
C ALA A 96 -87.44 -10.96 11.10
N TYR A 97 -86.58 -11.96 11.33
CA TYR A 97 -85.18 -11.74 11.68
C TYR A 97 -84.31 -12.91 11.22
N LEU A 98 -83.05 -12.64 10.88
CA LEU A 98 -82.03 -13.66 10.63
C LEU A 98 -81.21 -13.89 11.89
N ASP A 99 -81.28 -15.10 12.44
CA ASP A 99 -80.50 -15.48 13.62
C ASP A 99 -79.03 -15.75 13.27
N GLN A 100 -78.80 -16.37 12.10
CA GLN A 100 -77.46 -16.67 11.60
C GLN A 100 -77.45 -16.68 10.07
N GLN A 101 -76.41 -16.10 9.47
CA GLN A 101 -76.09 -16.24 8.05
C GLN A 101 -74.59 -16.42 7.89
N ASN A 102 -74.17 -17.38 7.08
CA ASN A 102 -72.77 -17.60 6.77
C ASN A 102 -72.59 -18.24 5.39
N ILE A 103 -71.62 -17.74 4.63
CA ILE A 103 -71.09 -18.43 3.46
C ILE A 103 -69.91 -19.28 3.94
N ASN A 104 -69.86 -20.55 3.56
CA ASN A 104 -68.76 -21.46 3.92
C ASN A 104 -67.78 -21.66 2.75
N SER A 105 -66.66 -22.34 3.02
CA SER A 105 -65.59 -22.59 2.07
C SER A 105 -65.93 -23.60 0.97
N GLN A 106 -67.13 -24.20 1.03
CA GLN A 106 -67.71 -25.03 -0.04
C GLN A 106 -68.63 -24.19 -0.96
N GLY A 107 -68.62 -22.86 -0.81
CA GLY A 107 -69.46 -21.97 -1.58
C GLY A 107 -70.94 -22.06 -1.21
N GLN A 108 -71.28 -22.46 0.02
CA GLN A 108 -72.68 -22.60 0.44
C GLN A 108 -73.09 -21.49 1.41
N LEU A 109 -74.23 -20.85 1.16
CA LEU A 109 -74.88 -19.95 2.11
C LEU A 109 -75.85 -20.74 2.99
N THR A 110 -75.47 -20.88 4.25
CA THR A 110 -76.34 -21.38 5.31
C THR A 110 -77.00 -20.18 6.01
N ALA A 111 -78.32 -20.20 6.15
CA ALA A 111 -79.04 -19.16 6.88
C ALA A 111 -80.17 -19.76 7.74
N SER A 112 -80.37 -19.21 8.93
CA SER A 112 -81.50 -19.51 9.80
C SER A 112 -82.10 -18.23 10.36
N GLY A 113 -83.41 -18.24 10.56
CA GLY A 113 -84.15 -17.07 11.00
C GLY A 113 -85.61 -17.42 11.23
N TRP A 114 -86.47 -16.41 11.27
CA TRP A 114 -87.91 -16.56 11.38
C TRP A 114 -88.66 -15.47 10.63
N HIS A 115 -89.91 -15.73 10.24
CA HIS A 115 -90.82 -14.77 9.60
C HIS A 115 -92.26 -15.05 10.06
N ALA A 116 -92.88 -14.10 10.74
CA ALA A 116 -94.20 -14.24 11.35
C ALA A 116 -95.11 -13.06 10.94
N THR A 117 -96.27 -13.37 10.37
CA THR A 117 -97.27 -12.38 9.94
C THR A 117 -98.65 -13.02 9.82
N ASN A 118 -99.71 -12.28 10.13
CA ASN A 118 -101.08 -12.75 9.92
C ASN A 118 -101.43 -12.91 8.43
N ASP A 119 -100.72 -12.21 7.54
CA ASP A 119 -100.89 -12.32 6.08
C ASP A 119 -100.45 -13.70 5.52
N SER A 120 -99.82 -14.54 6.34
CA SER A 120 -99.50 -15.94 6.01
C SER A 120 -100.72 -16.86 6.11
N ALA A 121 -101.83 -16.43 6.70
CA ALA A 121 -103.03 -17.25 6.85
C ALA A 121 -103.61 -17.65 5.48
N GLY A 122 -103.83 -18.96 5.27
CA GLY A 122 -104.29 -19.52 3.98
C GLY A 122 -103.19 -19.68 2.92
N LYS A 123 -101.92 -19.44 3.29
CA LYS A 123 -100.74 -19.59 2.43
C LYS A 123 -99.84 -20.73 2.93
N ASP A 124 -100.22 -21.96 2.57
CA ASP A 124 -99.65 -23.19 3.13
C ASP A 124 -98.17 -23.45 2.79
N TYR A 125 -97.55 -22.64 1.91
CA TYR A 125 -96.18 -22.84 1.45
C TYR A 125 -95.25 -21.70 1.86
N HIS A 126 -94.31 -22.03 2.74
CA HIS A 126 -93.26 -21.12 3.19
C HIS A 126 -91.95 -21.40 2.43
N PHE A 127 -91.50 -20.46 1.62
CA PHE A 127 -90.24 -20.53 0.89
C PHE A 127 -89.21 -19.56 1.44
N ILE A 128 -87.96 -19.97 1.48
CA ILE A 128 -86.83 -19.05 1.50
C ILE A 128 -86.23 -19.01 0.10
N ILE A 129 -86.06 -17.82 -0.44
CA ILE A 129 -85.51 -17.58 -1.77
C ILE A 129 -84.18 -16.86 -1.61
N ALA A 130 -83.12 -17.39 -2.21
CA ALA A 130 -81.85 -16.69 -2.37
C ALA A 130 -81.88 -15.91 -3.69
N TYR A 131 -81.87 -14.59 -3.59
CA TYR A 131 -81.90 -13.69 -4.74
C TYR A 131 -80.54 -13.00 -4.89
N ASP A 132 -79.93 -13.14 -6.08
CA ASP A 132 -78.76 -12.36 -6.45
C ASP A 132 -79.18 -10.91 -6.71
N GLN A 133 -78.91 -10.05 -5.74
CA GLN A 133 -79.23 -8.64 -5.82
C GLN A 133 -78.39 -7.92 -6.89
N THR A 134 -77.24 -8.47 -7.25
CA THR A 134 -76.29 -7.89 -8.22
C THR A 134 -76.74 -8.13 -9.65
N ASN A 135 -77.15 -9.36 -9.95
CA ASN A 135 -77.54 -9.77 -11.31
C ASN A 135 -79.06 -9.77 -11.51
N HIS A 136 -79.83 -9.42 -10.48
CA HIS A 136 -81.30 -9.44 -10.48
C HIS A 136 -81.89 -10.80 -10.88
N THR A 137 -81.31 -11.87 -10.34
CA THR A 137 -81.71 -13.24 -10.66
C THR A 137 -81.94 -14.06 -9.40
N GLU A 138 -82.91 -14.96 -9.44
CA GLU A 138 -83.08 -15.95 -8.38
C GLU A 138 -81.99 -17.03 -8.50
N ILE A 139 -81.26 -17.26 -7.41
CA ILE A 139 -80.25 -18.34 -7.30
C ILE A 139 -80.96 -19.67 -7.05
N GLY A 140 -81.98 -19.64 -6.21
CA GLY A 140 -82.88 -20.76 -5.97
C GLY A 140 -83.81 -20.49 -4.80
N ARG A 141 -84.80 -21.38 -4.62
CA ARG A 141 -85.74 -21.37 -3.50
C ARG A 141 -85.79 -22.71 -2.80
N GLN A 142 -86.00 -22.69 -1.48
CA GLN A 142 -86.19 -23.87 -0.65
C GLN A 142 -87.50 -23.75 0.11
N LEU A 143 -88.25 -24.83 0.14
CA LEU A 143 -89.55 -24.94 0.78
C LEU A 143 -89.39 -25.46 2.20
N VAL A 144 -89.82 -24.68 3.19
CA VAL A 144 -89.72 -24.98 4.62
C VAL A 144 -90.84 -25.95 4.99
N ARG A 145 -90.59 -27.26 4.88
CA ARG A 145 -91.58 -28.32 5.20
C ARG A 145 -91.07 -29.45 6.10
N GLU A 146 -89.76 -29.66 6.18
CA GLU A 146 -89.18 -30.74 6.99
C GLU A 146 -88.82 -30.25 8.40
N GLN A 147 -88.91 -31.10 9.44
CA GLN A 147 -88.49 -30.75 10.81
C GLN A 147 -87.04 -30.25 10.91
N ALA A 148 -86.19 -30.58 9.94
CA ALA A 148 -84.81 -30.10 9.87
C ALA A 148 -84.69 -28.65 9.34
N GLN A 149 -85.70 -28.17 8.60
CA GLN A 149 -85.75 -26.84 8.01
C GLN A 149 -86.73 -25.93 8.75
N GLN A 150 -87.85 -26.46 9.25
CA GLN A 150 -88.81 -25.73 10.07
C GLN A 150 -88.37 -25.78 11.53
N MET A 151 -88.18 -24.60 12.13
CA MET A 151 -87.74 -24.49 13.52
C MET A 151 -88.87 -23.90 14.36
N ASP A 152 -89.26 -24.61 15.42
CA ASP A 152 -90.21 -24.07 16.38
C ASP A 152 -89.59 -22.86 17.10
N ARG A 153 -90.36 -21.78 17.15
CA ARG A 153 -90.00 -20.50 17.78
C ARG A 153 -91.03 -20.07 18.82
N PRO A 154 -91.14 -20.80 19.95
CA PRO A 154 -92.02 -20.39 21.05
C PRO A 154 -91.70 -18.98 21.56
N ASP A 155 -90.42 -18.58 21.51
CA ASP A 155 -89.96 -17.23 21.84
C ASP A 155 -90.58 -16.16 20.93
N VAL A 156 -90.65 -16.39 19.61
CA VAL A 156 -91.30 -15.46 18.67
C VAL A 156 -92.80 -15.35 18.95
N ALA A 157 -93.47 -16.47 19.23
CA ALA A 157 -94.90 -16.47 19.59
C ALA A 157 -95.22 -15.75 20.90
N THR A 158 -94.26 -15.64 21.83
CA THR A 158 -94.45 -14.86 23.07
C THR A 158 -94.36 -13.36 22.87
N VAL A 159 -93.71 -12.89 21.80
CA VAL A 159 -93.50 -11.46 21.51
C VAL A 159 -94.44 -10.97 20.41
N HIS A 160 -94.68 -11.79 19.38
CA HIS A 160 -95.51 -11.47 18.23
C HIS A 160 -96.71 -12.42 18.20
N HIS A 161 -97.90 -11.91 18.50
CA HIS A 161 -99.12 -12.69 18.61
C HIS A 161 -99.82 -12.86 17.25
N VAL A 162 -99.06 -13.22 16.22
CA VAL A 162 -99.56 -13.43 14.85
C VAL A 162 -99.63 -14.92 14.50
N ALA A 163 -100.45 -15.26 13.50
CA ALA A 163 -100.63 -16.63 13.03
C ALA A 163 -99.29 -17.28 12.62
N GLY A 164 -99.08 -18.53 13.02
CA GLY A 164 -97.88 -19.29 12.67
C GLY A 164 -96.58 -18.86 13.37
N ALA A 165 -96.63 -17.88 14.30
CA ALA A 165 -95.44 -17.37 14.98
C ALA A 165 -94.61 -18.46 15.69
N ALA A 166 -95.25 -19.48 16.27
CA ALA A 166 -94.56 -20.58 16.94
C ALA A 166 -93.83 -21.54 15.97
N GLN A 167 -94.16 -21.52 14.67
CA GLN A 167 -93.57 -22.35 13.62
C GLN A 167 -92.90 -21.51 12.52
N SER A 168 -92.61 -20.25 12.83
CA SER A 168 -92.10 -19.24 11.89
C SER A 168 -90.62 -19.42 11.53
N GLY A 169 -89.91 -20.28 12.25
CA GLY A 169 -88.47 -20.47 12.09
C GLY A 169 -88.11 -21.29 10.86
N PHE A 170 -86.98 -20.94 10.24
CA PHE A 170 -86.42 -21.63 9.11
C PHE A 170 -84.91 -21.86 9.24
N LYS A 171 -84.40 -22.89 8.57
CA LYS A 171 -82.99 -23.13 8.29
C LYS A 171 -82.80 -23.66 6.87
N VAL A 172 -81.99 -22.99 6.08
CA VAL A 172 -81.79 -23.28 4.65
C VAL A 172 -80.32 -23.26 4.26
N THR A 173 -79.99 -23.90 3.14
CA THR A 173 -78.62 -23.94 2.60
C THR A 173 -78.63 -23.86 1.08
N PHE A 174 -78.08 -22.78 0.52
CA PHE A 174 -77.99 -22.58 -0.93
C PHE A 174 -76.58 -22.82 -1.43
N ASN A 175 -76.42 -23.55 -2.53
CA ASN A 175 -75.13 -23.68 -3.22
C ASN A 175 -74.93 -22.48 -4.14
N LEU A 176 -73.89 -21.70 -3.88
CA LEU A 176 -73.57 -20.46 -4.58
C LEU A 176 -72.41 -20.60 -5.57
N GLY A 177 -71.73 -21.75 -5.64
CA GLY A 177 -70.44 -21.87 -6.34
C GLY A 177 -70.45 -21.39 -7.80
N LYS A 178 -71.58 -21.54 -8.50
CA LYS A 178 -71.73 -21.07 -9.90
C LYS A 178 -72.01 -19.58 -10.07
N VAL A 179 -72.38 -18.88 -9.01
CA VAL A 179 -72.78 -17.46 -9.04
C VAL A 179 -71.80 -16.56 -8.28
N LEU A 180 -71.03 -17.10 -7.31
CA LEU A 180 -70.11 -16.36 -6.44
C LEU A 180 -69.16 -15.42 -7.19
N ALA A 181 -68.64 -15.82 -8.36
CA ALA A 181 -67.74 -15.00 -9.16
C ALA A 181 -68.34 -13.64 -9.55
N ASN A 182 -69.66 -13.58 -9.76
CA ASN A 182 -70.36 -12.40 -10.29
C ASN A 182 -71.40 -11.81 -9.33
N THR A 183 -71.60 -12.40 -8.15
CA THR A 183 -72.50 -11.91 -7.10
C THR A 183 -71.74 -11.08 -6.05
N ARG A 184 -72.24 -9.88 -5.72
CA ARG A 184 -71.74 -9.04 -4.61
C ARG A 184 -72.56 -9.16 -3.34
N ALA A 185 -73.87 -9.36 -3.47
CA ALA A 185 -74.78 -9.44 -2.36
C ALA A 185 -75.95 -10.39 -2.68
N ILE A 186 -76.33 -11.20 -1.71
CA ILE A 186 -77.43 -12.15 -1.79
C ILE A 186 -78.51 -11.69 -0.84
N GLN A 187 -79.69 -11.39 -1.37
CA GLN A 187 -80.83 -11.03 -0.55
C GLN A 187 -81.68 -12.28 -0.31
N LEU A 188 -81.90 -12.61 0.96
CA LEU A 188 -82.82 -13.67 1.33
C LEU A 188 -84.23 -13.10 1.40
N ILE A 189 -85.19 -13.81 0.80
CA ILE A 189 -86.61 -13.47 0.83
C ILE A 189 -87.34 -14.62 1.52
N SER A 190 -88.08 -14.31 2.57
CA SER A 190 -89.01 -15.26 3.19
C SER A 190 -90.40 -15.02 2.62
N ARG A 191 -90.96 -16.02 1.94
CA ARG A 191 -92.22 -15.93 1.20
C ARG A 191 -93.24 -16.94 1.71
N TYR A 192 -94.43 -16.49 2.12
CA TYR A 192 -95.59 -17.36 2.27
C TYR A 192 -96.45 -17.26 1.02
N SER A 193 -96.90 -18.38 0.45
CA SER A 193 -97.73 -18.42 -0.76
C SER A 193 -98.77 -19.55 -0.69
N SER A 194 -99.92 -19.33 -1.32
CA SER A 194 -100.93 -20.37 -1.56
C SER A 194 -100.63 -21.23 -2.80
N ASP A 195 -99.69 -20.81 -3.65
CA ASP A 195 -99.22 -21.55 -4.82
C ASP A 195 -98.12 -22.56 -4.43
N PRO A 196 -98.25 -23.88 -4.77
CA PRO A 196 -97.21 -24.88 -4.52
C PRO A 196 -95.84 -24.56 -5.11
N HIS A 197 -95.76 -23.64 -6.08
CA HIS A 197 -94.51 -23.15 -6.65
C HIS A 197 -94.05 -21.79 -6.08
N GLY A 198 -94.88 -21.09 -5.30
CA GLY A 198 -94.55 -19.82 -4.65
C GLY A 198 -94.55 -18.58 -5.56
N ASN A 199 -95.23 -18.62 -6.71
CA ASN A 199 -95.18 -17.54 -7.72
C ASN A 199 -96.42 -16.63 -7.73
N GLN A 200 -97.48 -16.98 -7.02
CA GLN A 200 -98.72 -16.20 -6.97
C GLN A 200 -99.22 -16.03 -5.53
N ASP A 201 -100.06 -15.03 -5.30
CA ASP A 201 -100.77 -14.78 -4.04
C ASP A 201 -99.88 -14.98 -2.80
N TYR A 202 -98.85 -14.14 -2.68
CA TYR A 202 -97.80 -14.30 -1.68
C TYR A 202 -97.56 -13.04 -0.84
N VAL A 203 -96.99 -13.24 0.35
CA VAL A 203 -96.45 -12.18 1.21
C VAL A 203 -94.95 -12.43 1.43
N ASP A 204 -94.16 -11.38 1.25
CA ASP A 204 -92.70 -11.44 1.35
C ASP A 204 -92.20 -10.64 2.54
N TYR A 205 -91.12 -11.15 3.13
CA TYR A 205 -90.18 -10.37 3.90
C TYR A 205 -88.80 -10.42 3.25
N TRP A 206 -88.22 -9.24 3.01
CA TRP A 206 -86.91 -9.09 2.40
C TRP A 206 -85.88 -8.82 3.49
N PHE A 207 -84.98 -9.77 3.74
CA PHE A 207 -83.91 -9.59 4.72
C PHE A 207 -82.85 -8.62 4.22
N ALA A 208 -82.01 -8.14 5.15
CA ALA A 208 -80.80 -7.43 4.79
C ALA A 208 -79.89 -8.32 3.91
N PRO A 209 -79.20 -7.77 2.90
CA PRO A 209 -78.35 -8.57 2.03
C PRO A 209 -77.16 -9.20 2.77
N VAL A 210 -76.85 -10.45 2.42
CA VAL A 210 -75.61 -11.14 2.80
C VAL A 210 -74.54 -10.76 1.78
N ASN A 211 -73.52 -10.03 2.22
CA ASN A 211 -72.42 -9.63 1.36
C ASN A 211 -71.52 -10.83 1.02
N VAL A 212 -71.18 -10.97 -0.26
CA VAL A 212 -70.18 -11.93 -0.71
C VAL A 212 -68.81 -11.29 -0.57
N ASN A 213 -67.86 -11.99 0.05
CA ASN A 213 -66.48 -11.54 0.15
C ASN A 213 -65.85 -11.48 -1.26
N ARG A 214 -65.40 -10.29 -1.66
CA ARG A 214 -64.81 -10.01 -2.99
C ARG A 214 -63.30 -9.83 -2.94
N ASP A 215 -62.67 -10.09 -1.80
CA ASP A 215 -61.25 -9.84 -1.63
C ASP A 215 -60.41 -10.78 -2.49
N ASN A 216 -59.32 -10.25 -3.04
CA ASN A 216 -58.33 -11.00 -3.78
C ASN A 216 -57.08 -11.17 -2.90
N ARG A 217 -57.00 -12.28 -2.17
CA ARG A 217 -56.00 -12.48 -1.11
C ARG A 217 -54.99 -13.53 -1.53
N ALA A 218 -53.72 -13.28 -1.25
CA ALA A 218 -52.65 -14.23 -1.55
C ALA A 218 -51.41 -13.92 -0.71
N TRP A 219 -50.52 -14.90 -0.57
CA TRP A 219 -49.20 -14.72 0.02
C TRP A 219 -48.19 -15.64 -0.66
N LEU A 220 -47.01 -15.12 -0.97
CA LEU A 220 -45.88 -15.90 -1.44
C LEU A 220 -45.04 -16.27 -0.22
N GLU A 221 -44.98 -17.55 0.09
CA GLU A 221 -44.33 -18.08 1.29
C GLU A 221 -42.85 -18.36 1.04
N GLU A 222 -42.53 -18.81 -0.17
CA GLU A 222 -41.17 -19.19 -0.55
C GLU A 222 -40.85 -18.77 -1.97
N ALA A 223 -39.64 -18.24 -2.14
CA ALA A 223 -38.97 -18.09 -3.42
C ALA A 223 -37.48 -18.40 -3.23
N ALA A 224 -37.08 -19.62 -3.58
CA ALA A 224 -35.72 -20.12 -3.34
C ALA A 224 -35.22 -20.94 -4.53
N THR A 225 -33.91 -21.07 -4.68
CA THR A 225 -33.33 -21.96 -5.70
C THR A 225 -32.91 -23.27 -5.05
N THR A 226 -33.45 -24.39 -5.53
CA THR A 226 -33.16 -25.74 -5.04
C THR A 226 -32.94 -26.66 -6.25
N ASP A 227 -31.86 -27.46 -6.22
CA ASP A 227 -31.50 -28.41 -7.29
C ASP A 227 -31.46 -27.80 -8.71
N GLY A 228 -31.02 -26.54 -8.82
CA GLY A 228 -30.92 -25.84 -10.11
C GLY A 228 -32.27 -25.42 -10.71
N LYS A 229 -33.30 -25.30 -9.87
CA LYS A 229 -34.64 -24.80 -10.20
C LYS A 229 -35.07 -23.70 -9.23
N LEU A 230 -35.91 -22.77 -9.69
CA LEU A 230 -36.56 -21.78 -8.84
C LEU A 230 -37.84 -22.42 -8.27
N HIS A 231 -37.81 -22.73 -6.99
CA HIS A 231 -38.94 -23.23 -6.21
C HIS A 231 -39.78 -22.05 -5.69
N LEU A 232 -41.10 -22.12 -5.90
CA LEU A 232 -42.07 -21.12 -5.45
C LEU A 232 -43.23 -21.82 -4.75
N ALA A 233 -43.56 -21.37 -3.55
CA ALA A 233 -44.70 -21.87 -2.78
C ALA A 233 -45.50 -20.72 -2.16
N GLY A 234 -46.82 -20.90 -2.07
CA GLY A 234 -47.72 -19.89 -1.50
C GLY A 234 -49.19 -20.24 -1.69
N TRP A 235 -50.06 -19.24 -1.60
CA TRP A 235 -51.50 -19.40 -1.81
C TRP A 235 -52.14 -18.18 -2.45
N HIS A 236 -53.32 -18.38 -3.08
CA HIS A 236 -54.16 -17.35 -3.68
C HIS A 236 -55.63 -17.76 -3.58
N ALA A 237 -56.45 -17.01 -2.85
CA ALA A 237 -57.85 -17.31 -2.54
C ALA A 237 -58.76 -16.11 -2.84
N SER A 238 -59.83 -16.33 -3.62
CA SER A 238 -60.86 -15.32 -3.89
C SER A 238 -62.13 -15.94 -4.45
N ASN A 239 -63.31 -15.50 -4.00
CA ASN A 239 -64.59 -15.87 -4.61
C ASN A 239 -64.74 -15.32 -6.04
N LEU A 240 -63.93 -14.31 -6.43
CA LEU A 240 -63.86 -13.81 -7.81
C LEU A 240 -63.41 -14.88 -8.81
N ALA A 241 -62.76 -15.94 -8.34
CA ALA A 241 -62.27 -17.04 -9.16
C ALA A 241 -63.18 -18.29 -9.15
N ALA A 242 -64.37 -18.22 -8.54
CA ALA A 242 -65.27 -19.37 -8.42
C ALA A 242 -65.66 -20.00 -9.77
N ASP A 243 -65.72 -19.20 -10.84
CA ASP A 243 -66.00 -19.67 -12.21
C ASP A 243 -64.74 -19.98 -13.04
N LYS A 244 -63.54 -19.97 -12.42
CA LYS A 244 -62.24 -20.07 -13.11
C LYS A 244 -61.48 -21.34 -12.70
N PRO A 245 -61.63 -22.46 -13.43
CA PRO A 245 -61.05 -23.74 -13.02
C PRO A 245 -59.54 -23.86 -13.26
N ASN A 246 -58.94 -23.02 -14.10
CA ASN A 246 -57.51 -23.14 -14.44
C ASN A 246 -56.66 -22.21 -13.57
N ARG A 247 -55.56 -22.73 -13.04
CA ARG A 247 -54.63 -21.98 -12.18
C ARG A 247 -53.22 -22.02 -12.75
N PHE A 248 -52.53 -20.88 -12.72
CA PHE A 248 -51.17 -20.74 -13.23
C PHE A 248 -50.31 -19.95 -12.27
N ILE A 249 -49.05 -20.35 -12.16
CA ILE A 249 -47.99 -19.51 -11.62
C ILE A 249 -47.16 -19.02 -12.80
N ILE A 250 -46.92 -17.71 -12.83
CA ILE A 250 -46.24 -17.03 -13.92
C ILE A 250 -45.09 -16.23 -13.33
N ILE A 251 -43.93 -16.27 -13.98
CA ILE A 251 -42.81 -15.38 -13.70
C ILE A 251 -42.81 -14.30 -14.77
N TYR A 252 -43.00 -13.06 -14.32
CA TYR A 252 -42.99 -11.88 -15.16
C TYR A 252 -41.72 -11.09 -14.90
N ASP A 253 -41.02 -10.76 -15.98
CA ASP A 253 -39.84 -9.91 -15.93
C ASP A 253 -40.29 -8.47 -16.21
N GLN A 254 -40.31 -7.64 -15.17
CA GLN A 254 -40.70 -6.24 -15.29
C GLN A 254 -39.67 -5.42 -16.09
N THR A 255 -38.40 -5.83 -16.07
CA THR A 255 -37.32 -5.18 -16.82
C THR A 255 -37.52 -5.35 -18.31
N LEU A 256 -37.87 -6.57 -18.74
CA LEU A 256 -38.15 -6.88 -20.14
C LEU A 256 -39.59 -6.57 -20.55
N GLY A 257 -40.48 -6.31 -19.59
CA GLY A 257 -41.90 -6.07 -19.82
C GLY A 257 -42.63 -7.29 -20.41
N ARG A 258 -42.24 -8.52 -20.03
CA ARG A 258 -42.86 -9.74 -20.55
C ARG A 258 -42.83 -10.91 -19.57
N GLU A 259 -43.74 -11.86 -19.80
CA GLU A 259 -43.68 -13.18 -19.18
C GLU A 259 -42.43 -13.94 -19.65
N VAL A 260 -41.70 -14.55 -18.70
CA VAL A 260 -40.50 -15.36 -18.98
C VAL A 260 -40.69 -16.83 -18.67
N ALA A 261 -41.64 -17.17 -17.80
CA ALA A 261 -42.03 -18.56 -17.56
C ALA A 261 -43.47 -18.67 -17.05
N ARG A 262 -44.11 -19.81 -17.31
CA ARG A 262 -45.43 -20.16 -16.73
C ARG A 262 -45.56 -21.64 -16.47
N GLN A 263 -46.34 -21.98 -15.46
CA GLN A 263 -46.69 -23.35 -15.14
C GLN A 263 -48.16 -23.43 -14.72
N LYS A 264 -48.90 -24.37 -15.32
CA LYS A 264 -50.27 -24.70 -14.92
C LYS A 264 -50.23 -25.59 -13.68
N LEU A 265 -51.06 -25.28 -12.69
CA LEU A 265 -51.21 -26.12 -11.51
C LEU A 265 -52.10 -27.33 -11.84
N THR A 266 -51.57 -28.53 -11.63
CA THR A 266 -52.29 -29.80 -11.81
C THR A 266 -52.71 -30.43 -10.48
N ILE A 267 -52.12 -29.98 -9.37
CA ILE A 267 -52.40 -30.46 -8.01
C ILE A 267 -52.65 -29.22 -7.15
N ASN A 268 -53.74 -29.24 -6.38
CA ASN A 268 -54.01 -28.21 -5.38
C ASN A 268 -53.27 -28.58 -4.08
N VAL A 269 -52.51 -27.63 -3.54
CA VAL A 269 -51.91 -27.78 -2.22
C VAL A 269 -52.96 -27.43 -1.17
N SER A 270 -53.20 -28.35 -0.23
CA SER A 270 -54.21 -28.18 0.81
C SER A 270 -53.78 -27.14 1.84
N ARG A 271 -54.67 -26.19 2.17
CA ARG A 271 -54.46 -25.06 3.08
C ARG A 271 -55.60 -24.91 4.11
N PRO A 272 -55.69 -25.82 5.11
CA PRO A 272 -56.71 -25.74 6.16
C PRO A 272 -56.61 -24.46 7.00
N ASP A 273 -55.41 -23.92 7.15
CA ASP A 273 -55.13 -22.66 7.82
C ASP A 273 -55.75 -21.46 7.10
N VAL A 274 -55.62 -21.40 5.76
CA VAL A 274 -56.25 -20.37 4.92
C VAL A 274 -57.77 -20.50 4.96
N ALA A 275 -58.30 -21.73 4.89
CA ALA A 275 -59.74 -21.97 5.01
C ALA A 275 -60.30 -21.60 6.39
N LYS A 276 -59.50 -21.71 7.45
CA LYS A 276 -59.90 -21.29 8.80
C LYS A 276 -59.88 -19.76 8.94
N ALA A 277 -58.91 -19.08 8.34
CA ALA A 277 -58.81 -17.62 8.37
C ALA A 277 -59.86 -16.95 7.47
N TYR A 278 -60.20 -17.59 6.34
CA TYR A 278 -61.11 -17.09 5.32
C TYR A 278 -62.18 -18.14 5.01
N SER A 279 -63.03 -18.43 5.99
CA SER A 279 -64.04 -19.50 5.90
C SER A 279 -65.18 -19.19 4.94
N ASP A 280 -65.30 -17.94 4.47
CA ASP A 280 -66.29 -17.41 3.54
C ASP A 280 -65.80 -17.35 2.08
N ILE A 281 -64.58 -17.84 1.81
CA ILE A 281 -64.02 -17.97 0.47
C ILE A 281 -64.12 -19.43 0.00
N GLU A 282 -64.79 -19.65 -1.13
CA GLU A 282 -64.88 -20.94 -1.79
C GLU A 282 -63.49 -21.45 -2.19
N ASN A 283 -63.24 -22.74 -1.95
CA ASN A 283 -61.97 -23.41 -2.25
C ASN A 283 -60.74 -22.80 -1.54
N ALA A 284 -60.93 -22.04 -0.45
CA ALA A 284 -59.82 -21.54 0.37
C ALA A 284 -58.87 -22.67 0.84
N ALA A 285 -59.41 -23.87 1.08
CA ALA A 285 -58.62 -25.05 1.45
C ALA A 285 -57.76 -25.61 0.30
N GLN A 286 -57.98 -25.20 -0.95
CA GLN A 286 -57.24 -25.64 -2.14
C GLN A 286 -56.43 -24.49 -2.76
N SER A 287 -56.37 -23.35 -2.08
CA SER A 287 -55.74 -22.12 -2.56
C SER A 287 -54.22 -22.19 -2.68
N GLY A 288 -53.57 -23.22 -2.14
CA GLY A 288 -52.12 -23.36 -2.15
C GLY A 288 -51.56 -23.73 -3.52
N PHE A 289 -50.26 -23.46 -3.71
CA PHE A 289 -49.43 -23.93 -4.81
C PHE A 289 -48.00 -24.22 -4.33
N ASP A 290 -47.33 -25.11 -5.06
CA ASP A 290 -45.94 -25.52 -4.89
C ASP A 290 -45.44 -25.90 -6.29
N VAL A 291 -44.50 -25.13 -6.84
CA VAL A 291 -44.04 -25.25 -8.22
C VAL A 291 -42.53 -25.03 -8.33
N SER A 292 -41.92 -25.57 -9.38
CA SER A 292 -40.49 -25.42 -9.65
C SER A 292 -40.27 -25.09 -11.12
N PHE A 293 -39.56 -23.99 -11.38
CA PHE A 293 -39.21 -23.53 -12.71
C PHE A 293 -37.75 -23.87 -13.03
N ASP A 294 -37.49 -24.34 -14.25
CA ASP A 294 -36.12 -24.38 -14.76
C ASP A 294 -35.57 -22.94 -14.84
N LEU A 295 -34.30 -22.76 -14.48
CA LEU A 295 -33.66 -21.44 -14.45
C LEU A 295 -33.35 -20.87 -15.83
N THR A 296 -33.64 -21.63 -16.89
CA THR A 296 -33.37 -21.23 -18.28
C THR A 296 -34.23 -20.03 -18.64
N GLY A 297 -33.58 -18.92 -19.02
CA GLY A 297 -34.27 -17.68 -19.41
C GLY A 297 -34.68 -16.79 -18.24
N LEU A 298 -34.35 -17.17 -16.99
CA LEU A 298 -34.49 -16.29 -15.82
C LEU A 298 -33.18 -15.52 -15.61
N ASP A 299 -33.27 -14.20 -15.50
CA ASP A 299 -32.17 -13.33 -15.11
C ASP A 299 -32.47 -12.73 -13.74
N PHE A 300 -31.73 -13.14 -12.71
CA PHE A 300 -31.95 -12.66 -11.34
C PHE A 300 -31.45 -11.22 -11.12
N ASN A 301 -30.74 -10.63 -12.09
CA ASN A 301 -30.42 -9.19 -12.08
C ASN A 301 -31.62 -8.32 -12.49
N HIS A 302 -32.60 -8.92 -13.17
CA HIS A 302 -33.83 -8.25 -13.53
C HIS A 302 -34.81 -8.18 -12.36
N GLN A 303 -35.82 -7.31 -12.46
CA GLN A 303 -36.95 -7.28 -11.55
C GLN A 303 -37.97 -8.37 -11.91
N LEU A 304 -37.83 -9.54 -11.28
CA LEU A 304 -38.70 -10.69 -11.46
C LEU A 304 -39.84 -10.64 -10.45
N GLN A 305 -41.05 -10.87 -10.92
CA GLN A 305 -42.25 -10.87 -10.11
C GLN A 305 -43.09 -12.11 -10.40
N VAL A 306 -43.62 -12.71 -9.33
CA VAL A 306 -44.50 -13.87 -9.44
C VAL A 306 -45.94 -13.40 -9.55
N ILE A 307 -46.72 -14.05 -10.41
CA ILE A 307 -48.16 -13.86 -10.55
C ILE A 307 -48.83 -15.21 -10.31
N SER A 308 -49.84 -15.24 -9.43
CA SER A 308 -50.80 -16.33 -9.37
C SER A 308 -52.04 -15.92 -10.16
N ARG A 309 -52.45 -16.74 -11.12
CA ARG A 309 -53.54 -16.47 -12.05
C ARG A 309 -54.59 -17.56 -11.97
N TYR A 310 -55.85 -17.18 -11.74
CA TYR A 310 -57.02 -18.01 -12.06
C TYR A 310 -57.55 -17.63 -13.44
N SER A 311 -57.98 -18.60 -14.26
CA SER A 311 -58.53 -18.32 -15.59
C SER A 311 -59.64 -19.31 -15.99
N ALA A 312 -60.63 -18.81 -16.70
CA ALA A 312 -61.62 -19.64 -17.38
C ALA A 312 -61.02 -20.36 -18.61
N SER A 313 -60.07 -19.73 -19.30
CA SER A 313 -59.39 -20.30 -20.47
C SER A 313 -58.38 -21.38 -20.09
N ALA A 314 -58.32 -22.46 -20.88
CA ALA A 314 -57.48 -23.62 -20.59
C ALA A 314 -55.96 -23.32 -20.66
N ASP A 315 -55.59 -22.31 -21.44
CA ASP A 315 -54.24 -21.77 -21.62
C ASP A 315 -53.94 -20.57 -20.70
N GLY A 316 -54.93 -20.06 -19.96
CA GLY A 316 -54.71 -18.95 -19.02
C GLY A 316 -54.45 -17.59 -19.66
N SER A 317 -54.85 -17.39 -20.92
CA SER A 317 -54.58 -16.16 -21.68
C SER A 317 -55.74 -15.14 -21.66
N SER A 318 -56.96 -15.56 -21.31
CA SER A 318 -58.14 -14.70 -21.28
C SER A 318 -59.04 -14.97 -20.07
N ASP A 319 -59.90 -14.02 -19.72
CA ASP A 319 -60.85 -14.09 -18.59
C ASP A 319 -60.19 -14.65 -17.33
N TYR A 320 -59.34 -13.83 -16.73
CA TYR A 320 -58.48 -14.22 -15.61
C TYR A 320 -58.54 -13.23 -14.45
N LEU A 321 -58.22 -13.75 -13.27
CA LEU A 321 -57.99 -13.00 -12.05
C LEU A 321 -56.54 -13.22 -11.63
N ASP A 322 -55.78 -12.12 -11.61
CA ASP A 322 -54.38 -12.13 -11.19
C ASP A 322 -54.22 -11.65 -9.75
N TYR A 323 -53.24 -12.23 -9.08
CA TYR A 323 -52.59 -11.64 -7.93
C TYR A 323 -51.10 -11.48 -8.22
N TRP A 324 -50.62 -10.25 -8.10
CA TRP A 324 -49.21 -9.90 -8.29
C TRP A 324 -48.53 -9.88 -6.92
N TYR A 325 -47.62 -10.82 -6.68
CA TYR A 325 -46.84 -10.86 -5.45
C TYR A 325 -45.80 -9.74 -5.42
N ALA A 326 -45.20 -9.46 -4.27
CA ALA A 326 -44.03 -8.59 -4.24
C ALA A 326 -42.92 -9.17 -5.17
N PRO A 327 -42.15 -8.33 -5.88
CA PRO A 327 -41.04 -8.81 -6.70
C PRO A 327 -40.05 -9.67 -5.88
N ILE A 328 -39.65 -10.82 -6.43
CA ILE A 328 -38.68 -11.73 -5.80
C ILE A 328 -37.24 -11.22 -5.98
N THR A 329 -37.02 -10.39 -7.01
CA THR A 329 -35.81 -9.59 -7.22
C THR A 329 -36.23 -8.14 -7.48
N THR A 330 -35.42 -7.18 -7.05
CA THR A 330 -35.76 -5.75 -7.11
C THR A 330 -35.38 -5.07 -8.41
N GLY A 331 -34.53 -5.70 -9.23
CA GLY A 331 -33.87 -5.06 -10.38
C GLY A 331 -32.82 -3.99 -9.99
N ASN A 332 -32.74 -3.61 -8.72
CA ASN A 332 -31.72 -2.72 -8.19
C ASN A 332 -30.54 -3.56 -7.70
N HIS A 333 -29.68 -3.93 -8.64
CA HIS A 333 -28.59 -4.87 -8.44
C HIS A 333 -27.43 -4.23 -7.67
N ALA A 334 -27.37 -4.47 -6.36
CA ALA A 334 -26.15 -4.22 -5.60
C ALA A 334 -25.17 -5.37 -5.84
N ASN A 335 -24.04 -5.05 -6.47
CA ASN A 335 -22.93 -5.96 -6.69
C ASN A 335 -21.64 -5.24 -6.31
N GLN A 336 -21.17 -5.54 -5.11
CA GLN A 336 -20.03 -4.88 -4.48
C GLN A 336 -19.02 -5.95 -4.07
N ALA A 337 -17.74 -5.71 -4.30
CA ALA A 337 -16.72 -6.64 -3.89
C ALA A 337 -15.38 -5.94 -3.62
N TYR A 338 -14.52 -6.62 -2.87
CA TYR A 338 -13.13 -6.20 -2.70
C TYR A 338 -12.21 -7.41 -2.57
N LEU A 339 -11.07 -7.34 -3.26
CA LEU A 339 -10.00 -8.33 -3.15
C LEU A 339 -9.00 -7.85 -2.10
N GLU A 340 -8.87 -8.62 -1.02
CA GLU A 340 -8.07 -8.26 0.15
C GLU A 340 -6.66 -8.80 0.06
N ASN A 341 -6.50 -10.00 -0.51
CA ASN A 341 -5.20 -10.65 -0.64
C ASN A 341 -5.08 -11.40 -1.97
N LEU A 342 -3.89 -11.31 -2.56
CA LEU A 342 -3.44 -12.07 -3.73
C LEU A 342 -2.02 -12.56 -3.45
N ASP A 343 -1.84 -13.87 -3.36
CA ASP A 343 -0.55 -14.52 -3.11
C ASP A 343 -0.17 -15.37 -4.33
N LEU A 344 0.90 -14.91 -4.99
CA LEU A 344 1.55 -15.47 -6.18
C LEU A 344 2.89 -16.15 -5.83
N SER A 345 3.24 -16.26 -4.55
CA SER A 345 4.57 -16.71 -4.11
C SER A 345 4.93 -18.14 -4.51
N ASN A 346 3.95 -18.95 -4.93
CA ASN A 346 4.12 -20.33 -5.32
C ASN A 346 3.70 -20.52 -6.79
N SER A 347 4.60 -21.05 -7.61
CA SER A 347 4.34 -21.28 -9.05
C SER A 347 3.19 -22.24 -9.34
N ALA A 348 2.89 -23.18 -8.44
CA ALA A 348 1.86 -24.18 -8.62
C ALA A 348 0.48 -23.76 -8.08
N GLN A 349 0.36 -22.62 -7.40
CA GLN A 349 -0.93 -22.17 -6.87
C GLN A 349 -1.04 -20.65 -6.70
N VAL A 350 -2.24 -20.13 -6.89
CA VAL A 350 -2.56 -18.72 -6.57
C VAL A 350 -3.62 -18.68 -5.49
N LYS A 351 -3.35 -17.99 -4.38
CA LYS A 351 -4.32 -17.86 -3.28
C LYS A 351 -4.91 -16.46 -3.28
N VAL A 352 -6.22 -16.41 -3.12
CA VAL A 352 -6.99 -15.17 -3.09
C VAL A 352 -7.95 -15.15 -1.91
N GLN A 353 -8.17 -13.96 -1.36
CA GLN A 353 -9.16 -13.73 -0.31
C GLN A 353 -9.82 -12.37 -0.52
N GLY A 354 -11.09 -12.26 -0.16
CA GLY A 354 -11.86 -11.04 -0.29
C GLY A 354 -13.31 -11.23 0.11
N TRP A 355 -14.17 -10.36 -0.40
CA TRP A 355 -15.61 -10.48 -0.27
C TRP A 355 -16.32 -10.03 -1.54
N HIS A 356 -17.49 -10.60 -1.82
CA HIS A 356 -18.38 -10.28 -2.94
C HIS A 356 -19.82 -10.32 -2.42
N ALA A 357 -20.41 -9.15 -2.16
CA ALA A 357 -21.78 -9.01 -1.70
C ALA A 357 -22.66 -8.67 -2.89
N ASP A 358 -23.54 -9.60 -3.24
CA ASP A 358 -24.40 -9.50 -4.41
C ASP A 358 -25.83 -9.94 -4.07
N ASP A 359 -26.84 -9.17 -4.49
CA ASP A 359 -28.25 -9.49 -4.29
C ASP A 359 -28.68 -10.83 -4.91
N ILE A 360 -28.06 -11.25 -6.01
CA ILE A 360 -28.39 -12.50 -6.70
C ILE A 360 -27.90 -13.73 -5.94
N SER A 361 -26.94 -13.59 -5.03
CA SER A 361 -26.34 -14.72 -4.31
C SER A 361 -27.34 -15.49 -3.42
N ARG A 362 -28.52 -14.91 -3.16
CA ARG A 362 -29.65 -15.62 -2.53
C ARG A 362 -30.26 -16.71 -3.42
N PHE A 363 -30.13 -16.57 -4.75
CA PHE A 363 -30.61 -17.52 -5.76
C PHE A 363 -29.45 -18.28 -6.43
N ALA A 364 -28.33 -17.60 -6.67
CA ALA A 364 -27.12 -18.14 -7.27
C ALA A 364 -26.13 -18.61 -6.19
N THR A 365 -26.38 -19.80 -5.64
CA THR A 365 -25.65 -20.34 -4.48
C THR A 365 -24.25 -20.87 -4.77
N ASN A 366 -23.88 -21.05 -6.05
CA ASN A 366 -22.54 -21.51 -6.41
C ASN A 366 -21.62 -20.30 -6.61
N HIS A 367 -20.50 -20.28 -5.89
CA HIS A 367 -19.54 -19.17 -5.95
C HIS A 367 -18.22 -19.66 -6.54
N PHE A 368 -17.83 -19.10 -7.68
CA PHE A 368 -16.59 -19.41 -8.37
C PHE A 368 -15.64 -18.22 -8.35
N LEU A 369 -14.34 -18.51 -8.29
CA LEU A 369 -13.29 -17.55 -8.57
C LEU A 369 -12.60 -17.99 -9.85
N ILE A 370 -12.37 -17.05 -10.75
CA ILE A 370 -11.77 -17.29 -12.06
C ILE A 370 -10.52 -16.42 -12.18
N LEU A 371 -9.39 -17.04 -12.51
CA LEU A 371 -8.19 -16.32 -12.92
C LEU A 371 -8.28 -16.13 -14.44
N PHE A 372 -8.39 -14.88 -14.88
CA PHE A 372 -8.57 -14.52 -16.28
C PHE A 372 -7.35 -13.74 -16.78
N ASP A 373 -6.80 -14.18 -17.91
CA ASP A 373 -5.73 -13.48 -18.62
C ASP A 373 -6.38 -12.51 -19.62
N GLN A 374 -6.31 -11.21 -19.30
CA GLN A 374 -6.88 -10.16 -20.14
C GLN A 374 -6.06 -9.94 -21.41
N THR A 375 -4.75 -10.17 -21.36
CA THR A 375 -3.86 -10.03 -22.52
C THR A 375 -4.17 -11.10 -23.57
N ALA A 376 -4.35 -12.34 -23.15
CA ALA A 376 -4.71 -13.46 -24.04
C ALA A 376 -6.23 -13.64 -24.22
N ASN A 377 -7.05 -12.83 -23.55
CA ASN A 377 -8.51 -12.88 -23.53
C ASN A 377 -9.06 -14.30 -23.25
N LYS A 378 -8.55 -14.97 -22.22
CA LYS A 378 -8.95 -16.34 -21.88
C LYS A 378 -8.95 -16.59 -20.38
N GLN A 379 -9.81 -17.52 -19.96
CA GLN A 379 -9.74 -18.11 -18.63
C GLN A 379 -8.46 -18.97 -18.50
N VAL A 380 -7.71 -18.76 -17.42
CA VAL A 380 -6.51 -19.52 -17.08
C VAL A 380 -6.87 -20.67 -16.14
N ALA A 381 -7.54 -20.37 -15.04
CA ALA A 381 -7.91 -21.32 -14.01
C ALA A 381 -9.24 -20.92 -13.35
N VAL A 382 -9.92 -21.88 -12.74
CA VAL A 382 -11.14 -21.66 -11.96
C VAL A 382 -11.07 -22.51 -10.70
N THR A 383 -11.61 -21.98 -9.60
CA THR A 383 -11.77 -22.68 -8.34
C THR A 383 -13.09 -22.31 -7.69
N THR A 384 -13.64 -23.19 -6.87
CA THR A 384 -14.83 -22.88 -6.06
C THR A 384 -14.40 -22.02 -4.87
N ALA A 385 -15.15 -20.97 -4.59
CA ALA A 385 -14.91 -20.10 -3.45
C ALA A 385 -15.30 -20.80 -2.14
N ASN A 386 -14.40 -20.79 -1.16
CA ASN A 386 -14.72 -21.20 0.19
C ASN A 386 -15.31 -20.00 0.94
N ALA A 387 -16.55 -20.13 1.41
CA ALA A 387 -17.27 -19.06 2.09
C ALA A 387 -16.60 -18.67 3.43
N VAL A 388 -16.55 -17.36 3.70
CA VAL A 388 -16.00 -16.76 4.91
C VAL A 388 -17.03 -15.78 5.49
N GLN A 389 -17.27 -15.86 6.80
CA GLN A 389 -18.19 -14.95 7.49
C GLN A 389 -17.63 -13.53 7.56
N ARG A 390 -18.47 -12.54 7.25
CA ARG A 390 -18.15 -11.11 7.20
C ARG A 390 -19.22 -10.22 7.83
N PRO A 391 -19.31 -10.19 9.17
CA PRO A 391 -20.25 -9.31 9.89
C PRO A 391 -20.05 -7.82 9.58
N ASP A 392 -18.82 -7.42 9.26
CA ASP A 392 -18.45 -6.07 8.84
C ASP A 392 -19.07 -5.69 7.48
N VAL A 393 -19.08 -6.62 6.52
CA VAL A 393 -19.72 -6.42 5.20
C VAL A 393 -21.24 -6.36 5.36
N ALA A 394 -21.83 -7.22 6.19
CA ALA A 394 -23.27 -7.14 6.53
C ALA A 394 -23.66 -5.78 7.14
N LYS A 395 -22.80 -5.21 7.98
CA LYS A 395 -23.02 -3.88 8.56
C LYS A 395 -22.94 -2.76 7.52
N ALA A 396 -22.03 -2.87 6.56
CA ALA A 396 -21.86 -1.89 5.48
C ALA A 396 -22.97 -1.97 4.43
N TYR A 397 -23.47 -3.17 4.15
CA TYR A 397 -24.49 -3.45 3.14
C TYR A 397 -25.70 -4.21 3.75
N PRO A 398 -26.46 -3.57 4.66
CA PRO A 398 -27.53 -4.25 5.40
C PRO A 398 -28.74 -4.67 4.53
N THR A 399 -28.85 -4.14 3.32
CA THR A 399 -29.92 -4.47 2.37
C THR A 399 -29.65 -5.75 1.58
N ILE A 400 -28.38 -6.19 1.51
CA ILE A 400 -27.99 -7.43 0.82
C ILE A 400 -28.10 -8.57 1.83
N ALA A 401 -29.11 -9.44 1.64
CA ALA A 401 -29.47 -10.49 2.61
C ALA A 401 -28.31 -11.44 2.96
N THR A 402 -27.42 -11.69 2.02
CA THR A 402 -26.28 -12.61 2.13
C THR A 402 -24.96 -11.91 2.45
N ALA A 403 -24.94 -10.59 2.71
CA ALA A 403 -23.71 -9.83 2.95
C ALA A 403 -22.86 -10.38 4.10
N GLY A 404 -23.47 -11.00 5.12
CA GLY A 404 -22.76 -11.67 6.20
C GLY A 404 -21.96 -12.91 5.76
N ASN A 405 -22.32 -13.51 4.64
CA ASN A 405 -21.67 -14.68 4.02
C ASN A 405 -20.87 -14.31 2.76
N ALA A 406 -20.70 -13.03 2.47
CA ALA A 406 -20.09 -12.54 1.23
C ALA A 406 -18.57 -12.78 1.16
N GLY A 407 -17.92 -13.10 2.28
CA GLY A 407 -16.48 -13.35 2.29
C GLY A 407 -16.12 -14.63 1.53
N PHE A 408 -14.95 -14.63 0.91
CA PHE A 408 -14.41 -15.79 0.23
C PHE A 408 -12.92 -15.96 0.45
N SER A 409 -12.48 -17.21 0.32
CA SER A 409 -11.10 -17.57 0.04
C SER A 409 -11.06 -18.59 -1.11
N GLY A 410 -9.98 -18.60 -1.88
CA GLY A 410 -9.81 -19.58 -2.95
C GLY A 410 -8.36 -19.88 -3.24
N ASN A 411 -8.15 -21.06 -3.81
CA ASN A 411 -6.85 -21.55 -4.24
C ASN A 411 -6.97 -22.07 -5.67
N PHE A 412 -6.30 -21.41 -6.61
CA PHE A 412 -6.19 -21.87 -7.99
C PHE A 412 -5.07 -22.90 -8.06
N ASP A 413 -5.36 -24.08 -8.59
CA ASP A 413 -4.33 -25.06 -8.96
C ASP A 413 -3.74 -24.67 -10.32
N LEU A 414 -2.44 -24.39 -10.32
CA LEU A 414 -1.66 -24.07 -11.52
C LEU A 414 -0.72 -25.22 -11.92
N THR A 415 -0.96 -26.44 -11.45
CA THR A 415 -0.16 -27.60 -11.87
C THR A 415 -0.26 -27.78 -13.39
N GLY A 416 0.88 -27.61 -14.09
CA GLY A 416 0.94 -27.65 -15.55
C GLY A 416 0.50 -26.35 -16.26
N ILE A 417 0.21 -25.28 -15.51
CA ILE A 417 -0.15 -23.96 -16.03
C ILE A 417 0.96 -22.98 -15.66
N GLN A 418 1.56 -22.36 -16.67
CA GLN A 418 2.54 -21.30 -16.47
C GLN A 418 1.89 -19.94 -16.71
N LEU A 419 2.01 -19.05 -15.72
CA LEU A 419 1.68 -17.65 -15.92
C LEU A 419 2.80 -16.99 -16.74
N VAL A 420 2.40 -16.16 -17.68
CA VAL A 420 3.30 -15.46 -18.61
C VAL A 420 3.65 -14.09 -18.05
N GLY A 421 4.94 -13.80 -17.90
CA GLY A 421 5.42 -12.47 -17.56
C GLY A 421 5.04 -11.44 -18.64
N GLY A 422 4.69 -10.24 -18.21
CA GLY A 422 4.19 -9.15 -19.04
C GLY A 422 2.68 -9.16 -19.29
N HIS A 423 1.98 -10.28 -19.03
CA HIS A 423 0.53 -10.36 -19.17
C HIS A 423 -0.20 -9.66 -18.01
N THR A 424 -1.39 -9.17 -18.31
CA THR A 424 -2.33 -8.57 -17.36
C THR A 424 -3.43 -9.59 -17.01
N TYR A 425 -3.59 -9.84 -15.72
CA TYR A 425 -4.56 -10.78 -15.16
C TYR A 425 -5.58 -10.07 -14.30
N THR A 426 -6.73 -10.70 -14.11
CA THR A 426 -7.74 -10.28 -13.15
C THR A 426 -8.36 -11.50 -12.50
N ILE A 427 -8.82 -11.31 -11.27
CA ILE A 427 -9.67 -12.27 -10.59
C ILE A 427 -11.12 -11.87 -10.87
N VAL A 428 -11.95 -12.84 -11.26
CA VAL A 428 -13.39 -12.66 -11.39
C VAL A 428 -14.06 -13.47 -10.30
N SER A 429 -14.90 -12.82 -9.50
CA SER A 429 -15.77 -13.48 -8.54
C SER A 429 -17.15 -13.63 -9.16
N ARG A 430 -17.64 -14.87 -9.26
CA ARG A 430 -18.90 -15.20 -9.94
C ARG A 430 -19.87 -15.92 -9.00
N TYR A 431 -21.06 -15.36 -8.82
CA TYR A 431 -22.19 -16.13 -8.31
C TYR A 431 -22.96 -16.73 -9.48
N SER A 432 -23.23 -18.03 -9.43
CA SER A 432 -23.96 -18.74 -10.47
C SER A 432 -24.98 -19.72 -9.92
N THR A 433 -26.05 -19.86 -10.68
CA THR A 433 -27.06 -20.91 -10.50
C THR A 433 -26.58 -22.28 -10.98
N SER A 434 -25.52 -22.35 -11.79
CA SER A 434 -24.92 -23.61 -12.25
C SER A 434 -23.76 -24.03 -11.34
N SER A 435 -23.79 -25.27 -10.86
CA SER A 435 -22.70 -25.89 -10.09
C SER A 435 -21.58 -26.47 -10.97
N LYS A 436 -21.74 -26.47 -12.30
CA LYS A 436 -20.80 -27.08 -13.25
C LYS A 436 -19.80 -26.07 -13.81
N GLY A 437 -18.57 -26.54 -14.07
CA GLY A 437 -17.52 -25.78 -14.74
C GLY A 437 -17.13 -24.52 -13.96
N ASN A 438 -17.21 -23.36 -14.61
CA ASN A 438 -17.03 -22.05 -13.99
C ASN A 438 -18.38 -21.33 -13.73
N GLY A 439 -19.49 -22.06 -13.70
CA GLY A 439 -20.83 -21.50 -13.56
C GLY A 439 -21.37 -20.78 -14.81
N GLY A 440 -20.64 -20.75 -15.94
CA GLY A 440 -21.03 -19.98 -17.13
C GLY A 440 -22.25 -20.52 -17.89
N ASN A 441 -22.73 -21.72 -17.57
CA ASN A 441 -23.93 -22.32 -18.18
C ASN A 441 -25.24 -21.97 -17.44
N GLY A 442 -25.17 -21.25 -16.32
CA GLY A 442 -26.34 -20.77 -15.56
C GLY A 442 -26.53 -19.26 -15.69
N SER A 443 -27.59 -18.72 -15.08
CA SER A 443 -27.65 -17.28 -14.75
C SER A 443 -26.56 -16.96 -13.72
N TYR A 444 -25.78 -15.93 -13.97
CA TYR A 444 -24.66 -15.53 -13.10
C TYR A 444 -24.50 -14.01 -13.02
N ALA A 445 -23.82 -13.54 -11.97
CA ALA A 445 -23.29 -12.19 -11.85
C ALA A 445 -21.80 -12.24 -11.55
N ASP A 446 -21.05 -11.42 -12.28
CA ASP A 446 -19.60 -11.30 -12.15
C ASP A 446 -19.24 -9.99 -11.46
N TYR A 447 -18.23 -10.07 -10.60
CA TYR A 447 -17.43 -8.91 -10.22
C TYR A 447 -16.00 -9.10 -10.71
N TRP A 448 -15.54 -8.16 -11.52
CA TRP A 448 -14.19 -8.12 -12.06
C TRP A 448 -13.33 -7.26 -11.14
N PHE A 449 -12.38 -7.88 -10.45
CA PHE A 449 -11.45 -7.13 -9.60
C PHE A 449 -10.46 -6.30 -10.42
N ALA A 450 -9.82 -5.33 -9.77
CA ALA A 450 -8.77 -4.53 -10.40
C ALA A 450 -7.69 -5.46 -11.00
N PRO A 451 -7.28 -5.25 -12.26
CA PRO A 451 -6.30 -6.10 -12.90
C PRO A 451 -4.89 -5.86 -12.32
N PHE A 452 -4.06 -6.89 -12.38
CA PHE A 452 -2.64 -6.85 -12.01
C PHE A 452 -1.78 -7.34 -13.18
N THR A 453 -0.64 -6.71 -13.41
CA THR A 453 0.30 -7.10 -14.48
C THR A 453 1.50 -7.78 -13.87
N LEU A 454 1.92 -8.89 -14.46
CA LEU A 454 3.11 -9.64 -14.04
C LEU A 454 4.37 -8.99 -14.61
N ASN A 455 4.87 -7.90 -14.04
CA ASN A 455 6.02 -7.15 -14.54
C ASN A 455 6.99 -6.65 -13.46
N GLN A 456 6.93 -7.23 -12.26
CA GLN A 456 7.80 -6.88 -11.14
C GLN A 456 9.03 -7.79 -11.07
N HIS A 457 10.16 -7.23 -10.65
CA HIS A 457 11.36 -7.97 -10.28
C HIS A 457 12.07 -7.31 -9.11
N HIS A 458 12.76 -8.10 -8.30
CA HIS A 458 13.60 -7.61 -7.21
C HIS A 458 14.71 -8.61 -6.91
N SER A 459 15.86 -8.11 -6.48
CA SER A 459 16.96 -8.97 -6.04
C SER A 459 17.85 -8.27 -5.03
N TRP A 460 18.62 -9.06 -4.31
CA TRP A 460 19.66 -8.57 -3.43
C TRP A 460 20.80 -9.57 -3.33
N LEU A 461 22.03 -9.09 -3.45
CA LEU A 461 23.23 -9.85 -3.12
C LEU A 461 23.58 -9.63 -1.65
N GLU A 462 23.35 -10.65 -0.85
CA GLU A 462 23.65 -10.67 0.59
C GLU A 462 25.15 -10.83 0.84
N SER A 463 25.85 -11.54 -0.05
CA SER A 463 27.29 -11.75 0.01
C SER A 463 27.88 -11.82 -1.39
N VAL A 464 28.99 -11.11 -1.59
CA VAL A 464 29.83 -11.17 -2.80
C VAL A 464 31.27 -11.27 -2.33
N LYS A 465 31.91 -12.42 -2.58
CA LYS A 465 33.27 -12.70 -2.10
C LYS A 465 34.11 -13.32 -3.20
N MET A 466 35.26 -12.72 -3.50
CA MET A 466 36.20 -13.32 -4.44
C MET A 466 37.06 -14.36 -3.71
N ALA A 467 37.18 -15.54 -4.29
CA ALA A 467 38.03 -16.63 -3.86
C ALA A 467 38.96 -17.05 -5.01
N ASP A 468 39.98 -17.87 -4.71
CA ASP A 468 40.97 -18.29 -5.71
C ASP A 468 40.37 -18.97 -6.95
N GLN A 469 39.23 -19.63 -6.78
CA GLN A 469 38.53 -20.36 -7.85
C GLN A 469 37.39 -19.55 -8.51
N GLY A 470 37.12 -18.32 -8.05
CA GLY A 470 36.12 -17.43 -8.62
C GLY A 470 35.27 -16.69 -7.59
N LEU A 471 34.11 -16.21 -8.01
CA LEU A 471 33.25 -15.32 -7.23
C LEU A 471 32.16 -16.10 -6.49
N GLN A 472 32.25 -16.19 -5.16
CA GLN A 472 31.20 -16.73 -4.31
C GLN A 472 30.11 -15.66 -4.10
N ILE A 473 28.90 -15.97 -4.55
CA ILE A 473 27.73 -15.09 -4.39
C ILE A 473 26.62 -15.81 -3.62
N ALA A 474 25.93 -15.05 -2.77
CA ALA A 474 24.71 -15.49 -2.12
C ALA A 474 23.70 -14.35 -2.05
N GLY A 475 22.42 -14.69 -2.17
CA GLY A 475 21.35 -13.70 -2.18
C GLY A 475 20.02 -14.30 -2.58
N TRP A 476 19.15 -13.45 -3.10
CA TRP A 476 17.86 -13.85 -3.65
C TRP A 476 17.51 -13.00 -4.88
N MET A 477 16.69 -13.59 -5.76
CA MET A 477 16.11 -12.92 -6.93
C MET A 477 14.68 -13.40 -7.15
N VAL A 478 13.78 -12.47 -7.46
CA VAL A 478 12.40 -12.72 -7.86
C VAL A 478 12.11 -11.97 -9.15
N SER A 479 11.26 -12.56 -9.99
CA SER A 479 10.77 -11.93 -11.21
C SER A 479 9.46 -12.57 -11.62
N ASP A 480 8.50 -11.73 -11.97
CA ASP A 480 7.25 -12.16 -12.59
C ASP A 480 7.47 -12.90 -13.92
N TYR A 481 8.59 -12.64 -14.60
CA TYR A 481 8.99 -13.32 -15.83
C TYR A 481 9.49 -14.75 -15.59
N SER A 482 9.75 -15.16 -14.35
CA SER A 482 10.24 -16.51 -14.04
C SER A 482 9.29 -17.64 -14.47
N GLY A 483 8.00 -17.34 -14.69
CA GLY A 483 7.02 -18.30 -15.19
C GLY A 483 7.26 -18.76 -16.63
N ASN A 484 7.69 -17.85 -17.51
CA ASN A 484 8.05 -18.14 -18.90
C ASN A 484 9.57 -18.05 -19.18
N HIS A 485 10.37 -17.69 -18.18
CA HIS A 485 11.83 -17.65 -18.22
C HIS A 485 12.42 -18.56 -17.11
N PRO A 486 12.34 -19.89 -17.24
CA PRO A 486 12.60 -20.81 -16.14
C PRO A 486 14.09 -20.96 -15.77
N TYR A 487 15.01 -20.38 -16.56
CA TYR A 487 16.44 -20.55 -16.36
C TYR A 487 17.05 -19.33 -15.66
N ALA A 488 17.46 -19.50 -14.40
CA ALA A 488 18.14 -18.46 -13.63
C ALA A 488 19.67 -18.52 -13.81
N TYR A 489 20.33 -17.37 -13.94
CA TYR A 489 21.78 -17.23 -14.09
C TYR A 489 22.33 -16.10 -13.22
N ALA A 490 23.58 -16.26 -12.79
CA ALA A 490 24.46 -15.17 -12.42
C ALA A 490 25.50 -14.96 -13.51
N ILE A 491 25.62 -13.73 -14.00
CA ILE A 491 26.56 -13.35 -15.05
C ILE A 491 27.53 -12.33 -14.47
N VAL A 492 28.82 -12.65 -14.49
CA VAL A 492 29.89 -11.78 -14.01
C VAL A 492 30.37 -10.91 -15.16
N MET A 493 30.38 -9.60 -14.91
CA MET A 493 30.77 -8.56 -15.86
C MET A 493 32.04 -7.85 -15.38
N ASN A 494 32.94 -7.52 -16.31
CA ASN A 494 34.11 -6.65 -16.11
C ASN A 494 34.03 -5.49 -17.09
N ASP A 495 33.87 -4.26 -16.61
CA ASP A 495 33.70 -3.04 -17.44
C ASP A 495 32.61 -3.19 -18.52
N GLY A 496 31.50 -3.85 -18.16
CA GLY A 496 30.37 -4.09 -19.06
C GLY A 496 30.56 -5.24 -20.05
N GLN A 497 31.70 -5.94 -20.03
CA GLN A 497 31.91 -7.17 -20.79
C GLN A 497 31.63 -8.39 -19.95
N GLU A 498 30.90 -9.36 -20.50
CA GLU A 498 30.66 -10.64 -19.83
C GLU A 498 31.96 -11.45 -19.75
N VAL A 499 32.28 -11.91 -18.54
CA VAL A 499 33.45 -12.74 -18.24
C VAL A 499 33.04 -14.21 -18.12
N HIS A 500 31.97 -14.46 -17.36
CA HIS A 500 31.48 -15.80 -17.12
C HIS A 500 30.00 -15.77 -16.76
N ARG A 501 29.30 -16.87 -17.04
CA ARG A 501 27.93 -17.10 -16.59
C ARG A 501 27.79 -18.43 -15.88
N GLN A 502 27.00 -18.46 -14.83
CA GLN A 502 26.71 -19.66 -14.06
C GLN A 502 25.21 -19.82 -13.90
N ARG A 503 24.69 -20.99 -14.30
CA ARG A 503 23.28 -21.33 -14.03
C ARG A 503 23.07 -21.50 -12.52
N LEU A 504 22.02 -20.87 -12.01
CA LEU A 504 21.63 -20.89 -10.61
C LEU A 504 20.62 -22.00 -10.33
N THR A 505 20.76 -22.62 -9.17
CA THR A 505 19.72 -23.45 -8.56
C THR A 505 19.07 -22.66 -7.44
N LEU A 506 17.80 -22.28 -7.63
CA LEU A 506 17.08 -21.50 -6.65
C LEU A 506 16.59 -22.38 -5.48
N THR A 507 16.57 -21.79 -4.28
CA THR A 507 16.20 -22.44 -3.03
C THR A 507 15.08 -21.66 -2.33
N ALA A 508 14.43 -22.33 -1.38
CA ALA A 508 13.28 -21.76 -0.68
C ALA A 508 13.66 -20.55 0.21
N ARG A 509 12.90 -19.45 0.09
CA ARG A 509 13.03 -18.24 0.92
C ARG A 509 11.67 -17.74 1.41
N PRO A 510 11.14 -18.31 2.51
CA PRO A 510 9.83 -17.91 3.06
C PRO A 510 9.80 -16.45 3.55
N ASP A 511 10.95 -15.90 3.93
CA ASP A 511 11.12 -14.50 4.31
C ASP A 511 10.93 -13.55 3.11
N VAL A 512 11.48 -13.90 1.94
CA VAL A 512 11.29 -13.15 0.69
C VAL A 512 9.83 -13.25 0.23
N ALA A 513 9.23 -14.45 0.25
CA ALA A 513 7.82 -14.65 -0.09
C ALA A 513 6.85 -13.85 0.79
N ARG A 514 7.19 -13.59 2.05
CA ARG A 514 6.34 -12.77 2.94
C ARG A 514 6.29 -11.30 2.51
N VAL A 515 7.38 -10.78 1.96
CA VAL A 515 7.49 -9.37 1.54
C VAL A 515 7.03 -9.21 0.08
N TYR A 516 7.41 -10.14 -0.78
CA TYR A 516 7.14 -10.13 -2.22
C TYR A 516 6.14 -11.23 -2.61
N GLY A 517 5.13 -11.46 -1.79
CA GLY A 517 4.11 -12.49 -2.02
C GLY A 517 3.27 -12.23 -3.27
N ASN A 518 3.27 -10.98 -3.76
CA ASN A 518 2.61 -10.55 -4.98
C ASN A 518 3.51 -10.64 -6.23
N VAL A 519 4.73 -11.17 -6.12
CA VAL A 519 5.62 -11.46 -7.25
C VAL A 519 5.63 -12.97 -7.48
N TYR A 520 5.45 -13.38 -8.74
CA TYR A 520 5.31 -14.78 -9.10
C TYR A 520 6.49 -15.64 -8.62
N ASN A 521 6.16 -16.76 -7.99
CA ASN A 521 7.10 -17.78 -7.51
C ASN A 521 8.17 -17.27 -6.53
N SER A 522 7.91 -16.17 -5.82
CA SER A 522 8.88 -15.55 -4.89
C SER A 522 9.39 -16.44 -3.76
N SER A 523 8.70 -17.55 -3.47
CA SER A 523 9.15 -18.55 -2.49
C SER A 523 10.38 -19.35 -2.93
N GLN A 524 10.69 -19.44 -4.23
CA GLN A 524 11.88 -20.10 -4.78
C GLN A 524 12.82 -19.07 -5.37
N SER A 525 13.50 -18.31 -4.51
CA SER A 525 14.26 -17.12 -4.91
C SER A 525 15.70 -17.10 -4.42
N GLY A 526 16.07 -17.90 -3.42
CA GLY A 526 17.39 -17.87 -2.81
C GLY A 526 18.45 -18.58 -3.63
N PHE A 527 19.70 -18.14 -3.55
CA PHE A 527 20.83 -18.86 -4.14
C PHE A 527 22.10 -18.67 -3.31
N ASN A 528 23.02 -19.63 -3.41
CA ASN A 528 24.36 -19.56 -2.84
C ASN A 528 25.29 -20.39 -3.71
N GLN A 529 26.14 -19.75 -4.51
CA GLN A 529 26.91 -20.45 -5.53
C GLN A 529 28.25 -19.78 -5.82
N LEU A 530 29.23 -20.63 -6.15
CA LEU A 530 30.52 -20.21 -6.69
C LEU A 530 30.42 -20.07 -8.21
N VAL A 531 30.64 -18.86 -8.72
CA VAL A 531 30.82 -18.61 -10.14
C VAL A 531 32.30 -18.81 -10.47
N LYS A 532 32.62 -19.91 -11.14
CA LYS A 532 34.02 -20.25 -11.45
C LYS A 532 34.59 -19.31 -12.51
N LEU A 533 35.63 -18.58 -12.14
CA LEU A 533 36.37 -17.67 -13.03
C LEU A 533 37.76 -17.45 -12.46
N ASP A 534 38.71 -17.10 -13.32
CA ASP A 534 40.03 -16.64 -12.89
C ASP A 534 39.91 -15.20 -12.34
N PRO A 535 40.18 -14.94 -11.05
CA PRO A 535 40.07 -13.58 -10.50
C PRO A 535 40.91 -12.55 -11.29
N ALA A 536 42.06 -12.96 -11.87
CA ALA A 536 42.96 -12.06 -12.57
C ALA A 536 42.34 -11.38 -13.81
N VAL A 537 41.29 -11.97 -14.39
CA VAL A 537 40.60 -11.35 -15.54
C VAL A 537 39.68 -10.19 -15.16
N ILE A 538 39.40 -10.01 -13.86
CA ILE A 538 38.61 -8.89 -13.34
C ILE A 538 39.55 -7.72 -13.07
N THR A 539 39.79 -6.91 -14.09
CA THR A 539 40.73 -5.78 -14.04
C THR A 539 40.07 -4.44 -13.77
N GLY A 540 38.77 -4.30 -14.06
CA GLY A 540 38.02 -3.06 -13.93
C GLY A 540 36.84 -3.17 -12.98
N LYS A 541 35.72 -2.53 -13.33
CA LYS A 541 34.50 -2.53 -12.52
C LYS A 541 33.79 -3.88 -12.66
N LEU A 542 33.79 -4.64 -11.58
CA LEU A 542 33.04 -5.88 -11.44
C LEU A 542 31.54 -5.57 -11.22
N GLN A 543 30.66 -6.26 -11.94
CA GLN A 543 29.22 -6.30 -11.68
C GLN A 543 28.68 -7.72 -11.85
N VAL A 544 27.58 -8.03 -11.18
CA VAL A 544 26.85 -9.30 -11.32
C VAL A 544 25.46 -9.00 -11.84
N ILE A 545 25.06 -9.65 -12.93
CA ILE A 545 23.68 -9.66 -13.42
C ILE A 545 23.02 -10.94 -12.92
N LEU A 546 21.86 -10.79 -12.29
CA LEU A 546 20.97 -11.89 -11.98
C LEU A 546 19.90 -11.93 -13.06
N ARG A 547 19.88 -13.00 -13.86
CA ARG A 547 19.06 -13.13 -15.06
C ARG A 547 18.06 -14.28 -14.93
N PHE A 548 16.81 -14.05 -15.31
CA PHE A 548 15.91 -15.12 -15.75
C PHE A 548 15.88 -15.15 -17.28
N SER A 549 16.00 -16.32 -17.90
CA SER A 549 15.96 -16.50 -19.36
C SER A 549 15.02 -17.62 -19.79
N ASP A 550 14.44 -17.49 -20.99
CA ASP A 550 13.66 -18.53 -21.67
C ASP A 550 14.55 -19.58 -22.37
N ASP A 551 15.84 -19.28 -22.51
CA ASP A 551 16.83 -20.14 -23.16
C ASP A 551 17.72 -20.88 -22.15
N GLN A 552 18.00 -22.16 -22.43
CA GLN A 552 18.85 -23.00 -21.58
C GLN A 552 20.32 -22.56 -21.58
N GLY A 553 20.75 -21.74 -22.55
CA GLY A 553 22.06 -21.08 -22.54
C GLY A 553 22.08 -19.74 -21.79
N GLY A 554 20.91 -19.18 -21.47
CA GLY A 554 20.76 -17.85 -20.87
C GLY A 554 20.90 -16.67 -21.84
N SER A 555 20.86 -16.93 -23.16
CA SER A 555 21.07 -15.90 -24.21
C SER A 555 19.81 -15.53 -25.00
N GLY A 556 18.65 -16.11 -24.66
CA GLY A 556 17.37 -15.87 -25.32
C GLY A 556 16.73 -14.54 -24.92
N ASN A 557 15.40 -14.51 -24.75
CA ASN A 557 14.77 -13.42 -24.03
C ASN A 557 15.12 -13.53 -22.55
N TYR A 558 15.20 -12.39 -21.87
CA TYR A 558 15.60 -12.35 -20.48
C TYR A 558 15.07 -11.14 -19.71
N ASP A 559 15.02 -11.32 -18.39
CA ASP A 559 14.81 -10.27 -17.40
C ASP A 559 16.08 -10.15 -16.53
N ASP A 560 16.74 -9.00 -16.62
CA ASP A 560 18.04 -8.74 -16.00
C ASP A 560 17.94 -7.83 -14.78
N GLN A 561 18.64 -8.21 -13.72
CA GLN A 561 18.71 -7.44 -12.48
C GLN A 561 20.17 -7.19 -12.13
N TRP A 562 20.57 -5.92 -12.17
CA TRP A 562 21.96 -5.51 -12.04
C TRP A 562 22.36 -5.28 -10.58
N SER A 563 23.50 -5.82 -10.17
CA SER A 563 24.15 -5.41 -8.93
C SER A 563 24.76 -4.01 -9.06
N GLN A 564 25.12 -3.44 -7.90
CA GLN A 564 26.07 -2.33 -7.84
C GLN A 564 27.43 -2.70 -8.45
N GLY A 565 28.26 -1.68 -8.67
CA GLY A 565 29.66 -1.85 -9.07
C GLY A 565 30.56 -2.19 -7.90
N TYR A 566 31.50 -3.10 -8.15
CA TYR A 566 32.54 -3.51 -7.22
C TYR A 566 33.90 -3.19 -7.84
N ALA A 567 34.80 -2.56 -7.07
CA ALA A 567 36.16 -2.31 -7.55
C ALA A 567 36.94 -3.64 -7.62
N SER A 568 37.84 -3.77 -8.61
CA SER A 568 38.78 -4.89 -8.72
C SER A 568 40.09 -4.65 -7.96
N ASN A 569 40.42 -3.38 -7.69
CA ASN A 569 41.66 -2.94 -7.06
C ASN A 569 41.35 -1.84 -6.04
N ALA A 570 41.78 -2.01 -4.80
CA ALA A 570 41.59 -1.04 -3.74
C ALA A 570 42.70 -1.14 -2.70
N GLY A 571 42.99 -0.03 -2.04
CA GLY A 571 43.95 0.00 -0.95
C GLY A 571 43.75 1.21 -0.05
N TRP A 572 44.55 1.30 0.99
CA TRP A 572 44.69 2.50 1.81
C TRP A 572 46.02 2.47 2.54
N PHE A 573 46.65 3.63 2.66
CA PHE A 573 47.81 3.82 3.53
C PHE A 573 47.30 4.34 4.87
N ASP A 574 47.17 3.44 5.85
CA ASP A 574 46.78 3.76 7.23
C ASP A 574 47.80 4.69 7.89
N GLN A 575 49.08 4.54 7.51
CA GLN A 575 50.20 5.33 7.95
C GLN A 575 51.21 5.53 6.82
N ALA A 576 51.67 6.76 6.63
CA ALA A 576 52.76 7.11 5.72
C ALA A 576 53.40 8.42 6.20
N ASN A 577 54.21 8.35 7.26
CA ASN A 577 54.80 9.54 7.88
C ASN A 577 56.29 9.40 8.14
N PHE A 578 56.98 10.52 8.00
CA PHE A 578 58.39 10.67 8.31
C PHE A 578 58.57 11.11 9.76
N ASP A 579 59.43 10.43 10.52
CA ASP A 579 59.65 10.69 11.96
C ASP A 579 60.89 11.56 12.26
N GLY A 580 61.63 11.97 11.23
CA GLY A 580 62.92 12.65 11.35
C GLY A 580 64.11 11.79 10.91
N GLN A 581 63.95 10.47 10.80
CA GLN A 581 64.99 9.54 10.34
C GLN A 581 64.48 8.58 9.26
N GLN A 582 63.28 8.05 9.44
CA GLN A 582 62.70 6.98 8.62
C GLN A 582 61.27 7.34 8.22
N VAL A 583 60.79 6.73 7.15
CA VAL A 583 59.36 6.76 6.80
C VAL A 583 58.72 5.46 7.30
N HIS A 584 57.71 5.60 8.16
CA HIS A 584 56.89 4.48 8.61
C HIS A 584 55.67 4.35 7.72
N VAL A 585 55.44 3.14 7.21
CA VAL A 585 54.37 2.86 6.25
C VAL A 585 53.59 1.63 6.68
N ALA A 586 52.29 1.79 6.85
CA ALA A 586 51.36 0.70 7.08
C ALA A 586 50.09 0.94 6.27
N GLY A 587 49.45 -0.14 5.84
CA GLY A 587 48.27 -0.03 5.03
C GLY A 587 47.74 -1.38 4.60
N TRP A 588 46.94 -1.35 3.54
CA TRP A 588 46.48 -2.54 2.85
C TRP A 588 46.33 -2.27 1.36
N HIS A 589 46.50 -3.30 0.56
CA HIS A 589 46.28 -3.27 -0.88
C HIS A 589 45.74 -4.64 -1.33
N ALA A 590 44.51 -4.64 -1.82
CA ALA A 590 43.84 -5.82 -2.33
C ALA A 590 43.53 -5.62 -3.82
N SER A 591 43.85 -6.64 -4.62
CA SER A 591 43.52 -6.67 -6.04
C SER A 591 43.10 -8.06 -6.49
N ASN A 592 42.10 -8.15 -7.36
CA ASN A 592 41.76 -9.41 -8.03
C ASN A 592 42.91 -9.89 -8.92
N GLN A 593 43.74 -8.97 -9.42
CA GLN A 593 44.95 -9.29 -10.19
C GLN A 593 46.10 -9.79 -9.31
N SER A 594 45.95 -9.85 -7.98
CA SER A 594 46.94 -10.45 -7.08
C SER A 594 47.10 -11.97 -7.27
N ALA A 595 46.13 -12.62 -7.93
CA ALA A 595 46.23 -14.03 -8.29
C ALA A 595 47.52 -14.28 -9.10
N GLY A 596 48.40 -15.12 -8.58
CA GLY A 596 49.69 -15.43 -9.20
C GLY A 596 50.77 -14.35 -9.05
N LYS A 597 50.60 -13.35 -8.19
CA LYS A 597 51.58 -12.29 -7.90
C LYS A 597 52.13 -12.42 -6.47
N PRO A 598 53.16 -13.25 -6.25
CA PRO A 598 53.66 -13.53 -4.90
C PRO A 598 54.57 -12.42 -4.33
N TYR A 599 54.97 -11.42 -5.12
CA TYR A 599 55.85 -10.34 -4.68
C TYR A 599 55.07 -9.04 -4.45
N GLU A 600 55.51 -8.27 -3.46
CA GLU A 600 54.90 -7.00 -3.06
C GLU A 600 56.01 -6.01 -2.76
N TRP A 601 55.91 -4.81 -3.32
CA TRP A 601 56.97 -3.80 -3.29
C TRP A 601 56.40 -2.45 -2.91
N LEU A 602 57.11 -1.76 -2.03
CA LEU A 602 56.89 -0.33 -1.82
C LEU A 602 57.89 0.45 -2.66
N ILE A 603 57.40 1.34 -3.51
CA ILE A 603 58.23 2.19 -4.38
C ILE A 603 58.00 3.65 -4.02
N ALA A 604 59.07 4.40 -3.74
CA ALA A 604 59.00 5.84 -3.55
C ALA A 604 59.34 6.55 -4.87
N VAL A 605 58.48 7.46 -5.30
CA VAL A 605 58.71 8.32 -6.46
C VAL A 605 58.69 9.80 -6.05
N ASP A 606 59.41 10.64 -6.79
CA ASP A 606 59.32 12.09 -6.66
C ASP A 606 58.05 12.65 -7.32
N GLN A 607 57.89 13.97 -7.24
CA GLN A 607 56.75 14.70 -7.83
C GLN A 607 56.67 14.57 -9.36
N ASN A 608 57.77 14.20 -10.03
CA ASN A 608 57.83 13.97 -11.47
C ASN A 608 57.60 12.50 -11.84
N GLY A 609 57.38 11.63 -10.84
CA GLY A 609 57.24 10.18 -11.03
C GLY A 609 58.57 9.44 -11.18
N SER A 610 59.71 10.09 -10.92
CA SER A 610 61.02 9.43 -10.96
C SER A 610 61.22 8.61 -9.69
N GLU A 611 61.66 7.36 -9.85
CA GLU A 611 61.91 6.48 -8.72
C GLU A 611 63.10 6.93 -7.86
N LEU A 612 62.88 7.01 -6.55
CA LEU A 612 63.86 7.40 -5.54
C LEU A 612 64.38 6.19 -4.74
N GLY A 613 63.63 5.09 -4.74
CA GLY A 613 63.97 3.84 -4.08
C GLY A 613 62.78 2.88 -4.06
N ARG A 614 63.09 1.60 -3.85
CA ARG A 614 62.09 0.54 -3.65
C ARG A 614 62.53 -0.43 -2.56
N TRP A 615 61.55 -1.04 -1.90
CA TRP A 615 61.76 -2.00 -0.82
C TRP A 615 60.76 -3.14 -0.94
N GLU A 616 61.24 -4.38 -0.86
CA GLU A 616 60.36 -5.54 -0.83
C GLU A 616 59.58 -5.55 0.49
N ILE A 617 58.26 -5.69 0.41
CA ILE A 617 57.42 -5.83 1.59
C ILE A 617 57.48 -7.29 2.04
N THR A 618 58.32 -7.56 3.03
CA THR A 618 58.46 -8.90 3.62
C THR A 618 57.41 -9.18 4.69
N ASN A 619 56.97 -8.15 5.41
CA ASN A 619 55.91 -8.22 6.41
C ASN A 619 54.55 -7.86 5.78
N LYS A 620 54.08 -8.77 4.93
CA LYS A 620 52.83 -8.70 4.15
C LYS A 620 51.84 -9.77 4.58
N HIS A 621 50.66 -9.78 3.94
CA HIS A 621 49.55 -10.68 4.26
C HIS A 621 49.02 -10.56 5.69
N LEU A 622 49.15 -9.36 6.27
CA LEU A 622 48.63 -9.08 7.58
C LEU A 622 47.10 -9.15 7.54
N SER A 623 46.53 -9.78 8.56
CA SER A 623 45.08 -10.00 8.63
C SER A 623 44.31 -8.69 8.78
N ARG A 624 43.29 -8.51 7.94
CA ARG A 624 42.37 -7.37 7.87
C ARG A 624 40.92 -7.85 7.84
N PRO A 625 40.42 -8.44 8.94
CA PRO A 625 39.06 -8.99 8.99
C PRO A 625 37.98 -7.91 8.79
N ASP A 626 38.30 -6.64 9.06
CA ASP A 626 37.47 -5.48 8.75
C ASP A 626 37.19 -5.33 7.25
N LEU A 627 38.13 -5.73 6.40
CA LEU A 627 38.03 -5.64 4.94
C LEU A 627 37.28 -6.81 4.31
N ALA A 628 37.33 -8.00 4.93
CA ALA A 628 36.57 -9.18 4.49
C ALA A 628 35.06 -8.89 4.30
N LYS A 629 34.52 -7.94 5.08
CA LYS A 629 33.12 -7.52 5.02
C LYS A 629 32.87 -6.40 4.01
N ASN A 630 33.80 -5.45 3.88
CA ASN A 630 33.59 -4.20 3.12
C ASN A 630 34.09 -4.28 1.68
N VAL A 631 35.13 -5.08 1.44
CA VAL A 631 35.79 -5.28 0.13
C VAL A 631 36.04 -6.76 -0.15
N GLY A 632 35.25 -7.66 0.46
CA GLY A 632 35.37 -9.11 0.29
C GLY A 632 35.26 -9.59 -1.17
N TYR A 633 34.70 -8.77 -2.06
CA TYR A 633 34.65 -8.97 -3.50
C TYR A 633 36.01 -8.81 -4.21
N ILE A 634 37.07 -8.48 -3.46
CA ILE A 634 38.46 -8.47 -3.93
C ILE A 634 39.22 -9.63 -3.31
N LEU A 635 39.98 -10.36 -4.14
CA LEU A 635 40.79 -11.50 -3.74
C LEU A 635 41.76 -11.14 -2.60
N ASN A 636 41.85 -12.02 -1.60
CA ASN A 636 42.74 -11.89 -0.43
C ASN A 636 42.59 -10.58 0.36
N SER A 637 41.44 -9.91 0.26
CA SER A 637 41.18 -8.65 0.98
C SER A 637 41.33 -8.77 2.50
N ASP A 638 41.06 -9.94 3.07
CA ASP A 638 41.21 -10.23 4.50
C ASP A 638 42.66 -10.49 4.92
N HIS A 639 43.60 -10.61 3.97
CA HIS A 639 45.05 -10.76 4.16
C HIS A 639 45.80 -9.82 3.23
N SER A 640 45.36 -8.57 3.17
CA SER A 640 45.90 -7.53 2.28
C SER A 640 46.77 -6.50 3.01
N GLY A 641 46.95 -6.64 4.32
CA GLY A 641 47.69 -5.66 5.12
C GLY A 641 49.21 -5.78 4.98
N PHE A 642 49.89 -4.65 5.08
CA PHE A 642 51.34 -4.56 5.08
C PHE A 642 51.85 -3.53 6.10
N ASN A 643 53.10 -3.70 6.55
CA ASN A 643 53.79 -2.73 7.41
C ASN A 643 55.31 -2.83 7.23
N LEU A 644 55.96 -1.70 6.96
CA LEU A 644 57.42 -1.59 6.88
C LEU A 644 57.90 -0.19 7.27
N SER A 645 59.23 -0.05 7.42
CA SER A 645 59.88 1.25 7.57
C SER A 645 61.15 1.28 6.73
N PHE A 646 61.47 2.43 6.18
CA PHE A 646 62.68 2.61 5.38
C PHE A 646 63.40 3.91 5.70
N ALA A 647 64.72 3.87 5.60
CA ALA A 647 65.56 5.05 5.77
C ALA A 647 65.42 5.99 4.57
N VAL A 648 65.37 7.29 4.84
CA VAL A 648 65.40 8.34 3.82
C VAL A 648 66.81 8.49 3.28
N ASN A 649 66.97 8.49 1.96
CA ASN A 649 68.26 8.74 1.30
C ASN A 649 68.40 10.21 0.87
N ASP A 650 69.60 10.61 0.45
CA ASP A 650 69.90 12.00 0.06
C ASP A 650 69.00 12.52 -1.07
N ASN A 651 68.56 11.63 -1.97
CA ASN A 651 67.71 12.00 -3.10
C ASN A 651 66.25 12.29 -2.71
N MET A 652 65.84 11.93 -1.48
CA MET A 652 64.51 12.18 -0.91
C MET A 652 64.49 13.43 -0.03
N GLN A 653 65.65 13.95 0.37
CA GLN A 653 65.74 15.09 1.28
C GLN A 653 65.05 16.32 0.70
N HIS A 654 64.23 16.97 1.53
CA HIS A 654 63.47 18.18 1.19
C HIS A 654 62.57 18.03 -0.04
N LYS A 655 62.06 16.81 -0.29
CA LYS A 655 61.06 16.53 -1.33
C LYS A 655 59.75 16.05 -0.72
N VAL A 656 58.68 16.15 -1.51
CA VAL A 656 57.48 15.33 -1.31
C VAL A 656 57.63 14.07 -2.14
N ILE A 657 57.57 12.93 -1.47
CA ILE A 657 57.58 11.62 -2.13
C ILE A 657 56.16 11.06 -2.19
N ARG A 658 55.85 10.27 -3.21
CA ARG A 658 54.64 9.46 -3.27
C ARG A 658 55.03 8.00 -3.20
N LEU A 659 54.30 7.22 -2.40
CA LEU A 659 54.53 5.80 -2.26
C LEU A 659 53.58 5.03 -3.18
N ILE A 660 54.08 3.96 -3.75
CA ILE A 660 53.35 3.01 -4.57
C ILE A 660 53.46 1.66 -3.88
N ASP A 661 52.34 1.08 -3.49
CA ASP A 661 52.26 -0.33 -3.17
C ASP A 661 52.03 -1.11 -4.46
N ARG A 662 52.92 -2.04 -4.78
CA ARG A 662 52.93 -2.80 -6.02
C ARG A 662 52.86 -4.30 -5.74
N LEU A 663 51.82 -4.95 -6.24
CA LEU A 663 51.72 -6.41 -6.31
C LEU A 663 52.21 -6.89 -7.68
N THR A 664 53.10 -7.88 -7.72
CA THR A 664 53.77 -8.30 -8.96
C THR A 664 54.20 -9.77 -8.97
N ASP A 665 54.39 -10.31 -10.17
CA ASP A 665 54.88 -11.66 -10.44
C ASP A 665 56.41 -11.76 -10.54
N ASP A 666 57.12 -10.61 -10.58
CA ASP A 666 58.58 -10.55 -10.70
C ASP A 666 59.25 -10.29 -9.35
N SER A 667 60.27 -11.08 -9.04
CA SER A 667 61.09 -10.92 -7.84
C SER A 667 61.86 -9.61 -7.78
N ASN A 668 61.93 -8.84 -8.87
CA ASN A 668 62.52 -7.49 -8.89
C ASN A 668 61.47 -6.36 -8.95
N GLY A 669 60.19 -6.69 -9.07
CA GLY A 669 59.09 -5.72 -9.10
C GLY A 669 58.83 -5.03 -10.44
N ASN A 670 59.40 -5.53 -11.56
CA ASN A 670 59.30 -4.92 -12.89
C ASN A 670 58.45 -5.73 -13.88
N GLY A 671 57.87 -6.85 -13.44
CA GLY A 671 57.06 -7.76 -14.26
C GLY A 671 55.65 -7.22 -14.53
N ASN A 672 54.66 -8.11 -14.56
CA ASN A 672 53.27 -7.70 -14.61
C ASN A 672 52.84 -7.29 -13.20
N TYR A 673 52.26 -6.11 -13.05
CA TYR A 673 51.96 -5.53 -11.74
C TYR A 673 50.62 -4.81 -11.67
N VAL A 674 50.16 -4.60 -10.44
CA VAL A 674 49.05 -3.71 -10.10
C VAL A 674 49.50 -2.82 -8.95
N ASP A 675 49.18 -1.53 -9.07
CA ASP A 675 49.67 -0.48 -8.18
C ASP A 675 48.53 0.16 -7.38
N TYR A 676 48.84 0.56 -6.16
CA TYR A 676 48.04 1.47 -5.36
C TYR A 676 48.90 2.60 -4.80
N TYR A 677 48.40 3.83 -4.85
CA TYR A 677 49.21 5.02 -4.59
C TYR A 677 48.82 5.70 -3.27
N SER A 678 49.81 6.08 -2.48
CA SER A 678 49.62 6.90 -1.29
C SER A 678 49.33 8.36 -1.65
N ASN A 679 48.98 9.15 -0.62
CA ASN A 679 49.14 10.60 -0.66
C ASN A 679 50.63 10.98 -0.57
N GLY A 680 50.96 12.26 -0.82
CA GLY A 680 52.33 12.75 -0.69
C GLY A 680 52.84 12.74 0.76
N VAL A 681 54.10 12.35 0.95
CA VAL A 681 54.83 12.36 2.22
C VAL A 681 55.95 13.40 2.13
N SER A 682 55.87 14.45 2.94
CA SER A 682 56.90 15.49 2.98
C SER A 682 58.10 15.04 3.83
N ILE A 683 59.30 15.11 3.26
CA ILE A 683 60.54 14.73 3.93
C ILE A 683 61.28 16.00 4.38
N ASN A 684 61.54 16.13 5.68
CA ASN A 684 62.28 17.25 6.28
C ASN A 684 61.78 18.66 5.85
N SER A 685 60.46 18.87 5.86
CA SER A 685 59.84 20.20 5.73
C SER A 685 60.04 21.05 7.00
N GLY A 686 59.87 22.37 6.91
CA GLY A 686 60.03 23.29 8.03
C GLY A 686 61.46 23.85 8.19
N ALA A 687 61.81 24.29 9.40
CA ALA A 687 63.08 24.95 9.68
C ALA A 687 64.24 23.95 9.79
N GLN A 688 65.28 24.16 8.99
CA GLN A 688 66.48 23.31 8.90
C GLN A 688 67.71 24.16 9.18
N THR A 689 68.35 23.92 10.33
CA THR A 689 69.49 24.73 10.81
C THR A 689 70.81 23.99 10.62
N THR A 690 71.76 24.63 9.95
CA THR A 690 73.14 24.17 9.80
C THR A 690 74.09 25.31 10.17
N GLY A 691 74.84 25.15 11.26
CA GLY A 691 75.66 26.23 11.81
C GLY A 691 74.82 27.45 12.17
N ALA A 692 75.18 28.62 11.62
CA ALA A 692 74.45 29.87 11.82
C ALA A 692 73.38 30.14 10.75
N LYS A 693 73.10 29.20 9.85
CA LYS A 693 72.12 29.32 8.77
C LYS A 693 70.90 28.46 9.05
N THR A 694 69.70 29.02 8.88
CA THR A 694 68.44 28.28 8.90
C THR A 694 67.72 28.48 7.58
N LEU A 695 67.34 27.40 6.90
CA LEU A 695 66.43 27.41 5.75
C LEU A 695 65.05 26.95 6.18
N TYR A 696 64.00 27.54 5.60
CA TYR A 696 62.62 27.15 5.86
C TYR A 696 62.05 26.52 4.61
N TYR A 697 61.66 25.25 4.69
CA TYR A 697 61.01 24.52 3.61
C TYR A 697 59.50 24.47 3.83
N ASP A 698 58.71 24.68 2.79
CA ASP A 698 57.26 24.44 2.85
C ASP A 698 56.93 22.93 2.80
N ALA A 699 55.64 22.61 2.86
CA ALA A 699 55.17 21.22 2.77
C ALA A 699 55.47 20.58 1.40
N MET A 700 55.75 21.37 0.36
CA MET A 700 56.10 20.90 -0.98
C MET A 700 57.61 20.73 -1.18
N GLY A 701 58.42 21.10 -0.20
CA GLY A 701 59.89 21.02 -0.26
C GLY A 701 60.56 22.27 -0.86
N ASN A 702 59.83 23.36 -1.09
CA ASN A 702 60.42 24.60 -1.61
C ASN A 702 61.01 25.44 -0.48
N ILE A 703 62.13 26.12 -0.73
CA ILE A 703 62.68 27.10 0.21
C ILE A 703 61.80 28.35 0.20
N VAL A 704 61.15 28.63 1.32
CA VAL A 704 60.25 29.79 1.51
C VAL A 704 60.82 30.87 2.43
N GLY A 705 62.01 30.63 2.98
CA GLY A 705 62.72 31.62 3.80
C GLY A 705 64.12 31.18 4.18
N ALA A 706 64.92 32.16 4.60
CA ALA A 706 66.25 31.95 5.14
C ALA A 706 66.48 32.88 6.33
N PHE A 707 67.22 32.42 7.32
CA PHE A 707 67.69 33.24 8.44
C PHE A 707 69.16 32.92 8.74
N ASN A 708 70.03 33.90 8.53
CA ASN A 708 71.45 33.81 8.82
C ASN A 708 71.75 34.60 10.10
N ASN A 709 72.09 33.89 11.18
CA ASN A 709 72.28 34.47 12.50
C ASN A 709 73.63 35.22 12.62
N ALA A 710 73.74 36.35 11.91
CA ALA A 710 74.93 37.20 11.91
C ALA A 710 75.02 38.09 13.14
N GLU A 711 76.25 38.40 13.58
CA GLU A 711 76.51 39.38 14.64
C GLU A 711 76.11 40.78 14.17
N VAL A 712 75.45 41.54 15.04
CA VAL A 712 75.14 42.95 14.79
C VAL A 712 76.22 43.84 15.39
N ILE A 713 76.73 44.77 14.58
CA ILE A 713 77.81 45.69 14.98
C ILE A 713 77.29 47.11 14.81
N CYS A 714 77.39 47.92 15.86
CA CYS A 714 77.05 49.34 15.80
C CYS A 714 78.22 50.15 15.23
N GLN A 715 77.94 51.12 14.36
CA GLN A 715 78.96 52.03 13.82
C GLN A 715 79.41 53.04 14.88
N ASN A 716 78.51 53.48 15.75
CA ASN A 716 78.74 54.51 16.77
C ASN A 716 79.38 53.96 18.06
N PRO A 717 80.10 54.81 18.81
CA PRO A 717 80.43 56.21 18.50
C PRO A 717 81.61 56.38 17.52
N GLU A 718 82.31 55.29 17.17
CA GLU A 718 83.66 55.39 16.62
C GLU A 718 83.71 55.66 15.11
N LEU A 719 82.66 55.28 14.37
CA LEU A 719 82.51 55.57 12.94
C LEU A 719 81.17 56.28 12.66
N PRO A 720 81.03 57.59 13.02
CA PRO A 720 79.77 58.32 12.84
C PRO A 720 79.22 58.29 11.41
N THR A 721 80.10 58.23 10.40
CA THR A 721 79.75 58.15 8.97
C THR A 721 80.24 56.84 8.32
N GLY A 722 80.29 55.74 9.07
CA GLY A 722 80.82 54.45 8.59
C GLY A 722 79.81 53.31 8.47
N CYS A 723 78.60 53.60 8.00
CA CYS A 723 77.56 52.58 7.85
C CYS A 723 77.99 51.45 6.89
N GLU A 724 78.64 51.77 5.76
CA GLU A 724 79.10 50.82 4.76
C GLU A 724 80.19 49.90 5.30
N MET A 725 81.19 50.48 5.97
CA MET A 725 82.30 49.72 6.55
C MET A 725 81.81 48.78 7.66
N THR A 726 80.86 49.25 8.47
CA THR A 726 80.27 48.43 9.53
C THR A 726 79.39 47.32 8.94
N ALA A 727 78.60 47.60 7.90
CA ALA A 727 77.79 46.61 7.20
C ALA A 727 78.65 45.54 6.49
N VAL A 728 79.73 45.96 5.81
CA VAL A 728 80.71 45.05 5.20
C VAL A 728 81.45 44.24 6.27
N THR A 729 81.75 44.81 7.44
CA THR A 729 82.32 44.06 8.56
C THR A 729 81.39 42.93 9.01
N MET A 730 80.10 43.19 9.16
CA MET A 730 79.11 42.16 9.53
C MET A 730 79.05 41.04 8.48
N MET A 731 79.09 41.40 7.19
CA MET A 731 79.15 40.45 6.08
C MET A 731 80.42 39.58 6.11
N LEU A 732 81.60 40.19 6.26
CA LEU A 732 82.90 39.50 6.31
C LEU A 732 83.02 38.58 7.54
N ARG A 733 82.55 39.02 8.71
CA ARG A 733 82.58 38.19 9.93
C ARG A 733 81.65 36.99 9.82
N TYR A 734 80.48 37.13 9.19
CA TYR A 734 79.60 35.98 8.93
C TYR A 734 80.25 34.98 7.96
N ALA A 735 81.03 35.47 6.99
CA ALA A 735 81.82 34.64 6.09
C ALA A 735 83.01 33.93 6.76
N GLY A 736 83.25 34.17 8.06
CA GLY A 736 84.34 33.57 8.83
C GLY A 736 85.63 34.41 8.90
N VAL A 737 85.62 35.64 8.38
CA VAL A 737 86.80 36.53 8.43
C VAL A 737 86.88 37.20 9.80
N ASN A 738 88.03 37.06 10.48
CA ASN A 738 88.28 37.74 11.74
C ASN A 738 88.73 39.20 11.51
N ILE A 739 87.75 40.09 11.32
CA ILE A 739 87.98 41.51 11.02
C ILE A 739 87.07 42.41 11.87
N ASN A 740 87.53 43.61 12.20
CA ASN A 740 86.73 44.64 12.86
C ASN A 740 86.47 45.86 11.95
N LYS A 741 85.52 46.71 12.37
CA LYS A 741 85.08 47.88 11.58
C LYS A 741 86.19 48.91 11.32
N PHE A 742 87.21 49.00 12.19
CA PHE A 742 88.35 49.89 11.99
C PHE A 742 89.28 49.39 10.88
N GLN A 743 89.49 48.09 10.81
CA GLN A 743 90.28 47.47 9.73
C GLN A 743 89.58 47.69 8.39
N VAL A 744 88.27 47.40 8.29
CA VAL A 744 87.50 47.69 7.06
C VAL A 744 87.57 49.17 6.70
N ALA A 745 87.43 50.09 7.66
CA ALA A 745 87.53 51.53 7.41
C ALA A 745 88.92 52.03 7.01
N ASN A 746 89.99 51.38 7.47
CA ASN A 746 91.35 51.69 7.09
C ASN A 746 91.71 51.12 5.71
N GLU A 747 91.17 49.96 5.37
CA GLU A 747 91.40 49.29 4.09
C GLU A 747 90.50 49.83 2.97
N THR A 748 89.39 50.47 3.30
CA THR A 748 88.51 51.11 2.31
C THR A 748 89.26 52.26 1.62
N PRO A 749 89.41 52.23 0.28
CA PRO A 749 90.08 53.28 -0.48
C PRO A 749 89.49 54.68 -0.21
N ARG A 750 90.29 55.73 -0.40
CA ARG A 750 89.86 57.14 -0.27
C ARG A 750 89.76 57.77 -1.65
N SER A 751 88.68 58.48 -1.91
CA SER A 751 88.44 59.13 -3.21
C SER A 751 87.50 60.34 -3.05
N SER A 752 87.53 61.26 -4.01
CA SER A 752 86.47 62.27 -4.17
C SER A 752 85.22 61.73 -4.87
N ASN A 753 85.28 60.51 -5.40
CA ASN A 753 84.18 59.79 -6.04
C ASN A 753 83.92 58.46 -5.32
N GLY A 754 82.68 58.29 -4.83
CA GLY A 754 82.19 57.13 -4.09
C GLY A 754 82.34 55.78 -4.81
N ASP A 755 82.38 55.79 -6.14
CA ASP A 755 82.58 54.57 -6.94
C ASP A 755 84.00 53.99 -6.82
N TYR A 756 84.97 54.81 -6.39
CA TYR A 756 86.39 54.44 -6.29
C TYR A 756 86.93 54.44 -4.84
N GLY A 757 86.14 54.90 -3.86
CA GLY A 757 86.54 54.96 -2.46
C GLY A 757 85.66 55.88 -1.62
N PHE A 758 85.84 55.85 -0.30
CA PHE A 758 85.06 56.64 0.65
C PHE A 758 85.33 58.14 0.53
N VAL A 759 84.26 58.92 0.41
CA VAL A 759 84.30 60.38 0.32
C VAL A 759 84.21 61.01 1.72
N GLY A 760 85.32 61.57 2.20
CA GLY A 760 85.44 62.21 3.51
C GLY A 760 86.12 61.33 4.56
N ASN A 761 85.79 61.55 5.84
CA ASN A 761 86.39 60.83 6.97
C ASN A 761 85.32 60.10 7.81
N PRO A 762 85.34 58.75 7.90
CA PRO A 762 84.33 57.96 8.58
C PRO A 762 84.36 58.09 10.09
N TYR A 763 85.50 58.54 10.64
CA TYR A 763 85.67 58.85 12.06
C TYR A 763 85.13 60.25 12.42
N SER A 764 84.69 61.03 11.43
CA SER A 764 84.07 62.35 11.62
C SER A 764 82.56 62.28 11.44
N VAL A 765 81.85 63.21 12.07
CA VAL A 765 80.44 63.52 11.79
C VAL A 765 80.24 64.15 10.41
N THR A 766 81.32 64.56 9.73
CA THR A 766 81.33 65.09 8.36
C THR A 766 82.06 64.13 7.41
N GLY A 767 81.29 63.26 6.78
CA GLY A 767 81.69 62.26 5.78
C GLY A 767 80.45 61.90 4.96
N TRP A 768 80.63 61.38 3.74
CA TRP A 768 79.54 61.24 2.78
C TRP A 768 79.18 59.78 2.54
N TRP A 769 79.91 59.05 1.70
CA TRP A 769 79.54 57.68 1.33
C TRP A 769 80.67 56.95 0.60
N VAL A 770 80.55 55.63 0.51
CA VAL A 770 81.25 54.77 -0.46
C VAL A 770 80.24 53.87 -1.15
N PHE A 771 80.31 53.75 -2.47
CA PHE A 771 79.42 52.87 -3.23
C PHE A 771 79.98 51.44 -3.30
N PRO A 772 79.15 50.44 -3.66
CA PRO A 772 79.57 49.03 -3.71
C PRO A 772 80.93 48.81 -4.39
N THR A 773 81.18 49.45 -5.53
CA THR A 773 82.43 49.31 -6.29
C THR A 773 83.64 49.89 -5.57
N GLY A 774 83.46 50.93 -4.75
CA GLY A 774 84.53 51.58 -4.01
C GLY A 774 84.99 50.78 -2.79
N ILE A 775 84.09 50.02 -2.16
CA ILE A 775 84.42 49.17 -0.99
C ILE A 775 84.65 47.70 -1.35
N ALA A 776 84.20 47.25 -2.52
CA ALA A 776 84.41 45.91 -3.04
C ALA A 776 85.86 45.39 -2.99
N PRO A 777 86.93 46.20 -3.22
CA PRO A 777 88.30 45.72 -3.06
C PRO A 777 88.61 45.17 -1.67
N VAL A 778 87.96 45.69 -0.61
CA VAL A 778 88.11 45.14 0.75
C VAL A 778 87.53 43.73 0.82
N VAL A 779 86.35 43.51 0.25
CA VAL A 779 85.70 42.19 0.21
C VAL A 779 86.56 41.20 -0.60
N GLN A 780 87.03 41.65 -1.77
CA GLN A 780 87.94 40.87 -2.63
C GLN A 780 89.22 40.44 -1.89
N ASN A 781 89.82 41.32 -1.10
CA ASN A 781 91.07 41.04 -0.38
C ASN A 781 90.90 39.98 0.71
N HIS A 782 89.75 39.94 1.39
CA HIS A 782 89.52 39.01 2.50
C HIS A 782 88.89 37.68 2.10
N LEU A 783 88.06 37.67 1.05
CA LEU A 783 87.33 36.47 0.62
C LEU A 783 87.82 35.92 -0.73
N GLY A 784 88.70 36.63 -1.45
CA GLY A 784 89.14 36.25 -2.79
C GLY A 784 88.06 36.41 -3.87
N THR A 785 86.86 36.84 -3.49
CA THR A 785 85.72 37.10 -4.37
C THR A 785 84.90 38.26 -3.79
N HIS A 786 84.24 39.00 -4.68
CA HIS A 786 83.17 39.93 -4.36
C HIS A 786 82.15 39.89 -5.50
N GLN A 787 80.90 40.23 -5.21
CA GLN A 787 79.88 40.38 -6.23
C GLN A 787 79.12 41.68 -6.03
N ILE A 788 79.27 42.59 -6.99
CA ILE A 788 78.39 43.76 -7.10
C ILE A 788 77.02 43.27 -7.56
N MET A 789 76.02 43.43 -6.71
CA MET A 789 74.63 43.01 -6.96
C MET A 789 73.71 44.20 -7.23
N THR A 790 74.29 45.31 -7.69
CA THR A 790 73.52 46.52 -7.99
C THR A 790 72.53 46.24 -9.11
N GLY A 791 71.24 46.48 -8.87
CA GLY A 791 70.15 46.16 -9.79
C GLY A 791 69.73 44.69 -9.83
N ALA A 792 70.18 43.86 -8.89
CA ALA A 792 69.81 42.44 -8.84
C ALA A 792 68.30 42.22 -8.61
N SER A 793 67.77 41.07 -9.04
CA SER A 793 66.39 40.71 -8.73
C SER A 793 66.25 40.29 -7.26
N LEU A 794 65.01 40.32 -6.75
CA LEU A 794 64.69 39.76 -5.43
C LEU A 794 65.20 38.32 -5.30
N ALA A 795 64.96 37.50 -6.32
CA ALA A 795 65.37 36.10 -6.36
C ALA A 795 66.90 35.95 -6.22
N ALA A 796 67.69 36.82 -6.85
CA ALA A 796 69.15 36.77 -6.74
C ALA A 796 69.64 37.16 -5.34
N ILE A 797 69.00 38.12 -4.67
CA ILE A 797 69.29 38.44 -3.27
C ILE A 797 68.91 37.27 -2.35
N GLN A 798 67.73 36.68 -2.54
CA GLN A 798 67.27 35.52 -1.78
C GLN A 798 68.18 34.30 -1.98
N GLU A 799 68.66 34.06 -3.21
CA GLU A 799 69.61 32.98 -3.52
C GLU A 799 70.91 33.12 -2.73
N LYS A 800 71.47 34.34 -2.63
CA LYS A 800 72.63 34.61 -1.77
C LYS A 800 72.35 34.29 -0.31
N LEU A 801 71.20 34.74 0.21
CA LEU A 801 70.80 34.47 1.58
C LEU A 801 70.56 32.96 1.83
N ASN A 802 70.08 32.21 0.84
CA ASN A 802 69.86 30.77 0.91
C ASN A 802 71.19 29.98 0.99
N ILE A 803 72.22 30.43 0.29
CA ILE A 803 73.55 29.81 0.39
C ILE A 803 74.33 30.27 1.63
N GLY A 804 73.87 31.31 2.33
CA GLY A 804 74.51 31.85 3.54
C GLY A 804 75.45 33.02 3.27
N HIS A 805 75.33 33.66 2.11
CA HIS A 805 76.10 34.85 1.76
C HIS A 805 75.25 36.08 2.08
N LEU A 806 75.67 36.86 3.08
CA LEU A 806 74.95 38.09 3.44
C LEU A 806 75.07 39.12 2.31
N VAL A 807 74.09 40.02 2.23
CA VAL A 807 74.04 41.05 1.18
C VAL A 807 74.01 42.42 1.85
N VAL A 808 75.05 43.23 1.64
CA VAL A 808 75.06 44.64 2.04
C VAL A 808 74.28 45.42 0.99
N VAL A 809 73.34 46.26 1.42
CA VAL A 809 72.48 47.07 0.55
C VAL A 809 72.50 48.52 1.01
N TRP A 810 72.40 49.46 0.06
CA TRP A 810 72.34 50.89 0.35
C TRP A 810 70.91 51.38 0.18
N MET A 811 70.45 52.15 1.16
CA MET A 811 69.04 52.50 1.39
C MET A 811 68.91 54.02 1.48
N ALA A 812 68.09 54.63 0.62
CA ALA A 812 67.88 56.09 0.66
C ALA A 812 66.88 56.48 1.75
N ASN A 813 67.03 57.66 2.35
CA ASN A 813 66.07 58.25 3.29
C ASN A 813 65.76 57.36 4.52
N MET A 814 66.75 56.60 5.00
CA MET A 814 66.61 55.69 6.13
C MET A 814 67.38 56.23 7.34
N ASN A 815 66.80 56.12 8.53
CA ASN A 815 67.40 56.58 9.80
C ASN A 815 67.87 58.05 9.81
N GLY A 816 67.28 58.91 8.96
CA GLY A 816 67.64 60.32 8.83
C GLY A 816 68.80 60.60 7.87
N PHE A 817 69.34 59.57 7.20
CA PHE A 817 70.39 59.70 6.20
C PHE A 817 69.82 59.72 4.79
N VAL A 818 70.46 60.49 3.90
CA VAL A 818 70.16 60.46 2.45
C VAL A 818 70.57 59.10 1.86
N ASN A 819 71.60 58.47 2.41
CA ASN A 819 72.09 57.14 2.05
C ASN A 819 72.53 56.39 3.32
N HIS A 820 72.08 55.15 3.51
CA HIS A 820 72.45 54.30 4.64
C HIS A 820 72.71 52.86 4.19
N ALA A 821 73.82 52.25 4.60
CA ALA A 821 74.09 50.85 4.31
C ALA A 821 73.70 49.91 5.46
N ILE A 822 73.03 48.82 5.13
CA ILE A 822 72.60 47.76 6.06
C ILE A 822 73.00 46.38 5.52
N THR A 823 73.05 45.37 6.39
CA THR A 823 73.38 43.98 5.98
C THR A 823 72.14 43.10 6.05
N LEU A 824 71.61 42.67 4.91
CA LEU A 824 70.53 41.69 4.85
C LEU A 824 71.02 40.33 5.37
N THR A 825 70.26 39.75 6.29
CA THR A 825 70.58 38.51 6.99
C THR A 825 69.58 37.38 6.71
N GLY A 826 68.42 37.68 6.14
CA GLY A 826 67.45 36.64 5.83
C GLY A 826 66.18 37.22 5.22
N TYR A 827 65.23 36.34 4.92
CA TYR A 827 63.93 36.73 4.43
C TYR A 827 62.86 35.70 4.81
N ASN A 828 61.61 36.13 4.76
CA ASN A 828 60.44 35.26 4.82
C ASN A 828 59.35 35.81 3.89
N ALA A 829 58.12 35.31 4.02
CA ALA A 829 56.98 35.78 3.24
C ALA A 829 56.66 37.27 3.44
N SER A 830 57.02 37.85 4.59
CA SER A 830 56.68 39.24 4.96
C SER A 830 57.74 40.26 4.52
N GLY A 831 58.99 39.86 4.33
CA GLY A 831 60.07 40.78 3.95
C GLY A 831 61.46 40.28 4.33
N PHE A 832 62.38 41.23 4.51
CA PHE A 832 63.79 40.96 4.84
C PHE A 832 64.09 41.16 6.32
N PHE A 833 64.98 40.31 6.84
CA PHE A 833 65.71 40.53 8.09
C PHE A 833 67.05 41.19 7.76
N TYR A 834 67.48 42.15 8.58
CA TYR A 834 68.74 42.86 8.38
C TYR A 834 69.37 43.31 9.70
N ASN A 835 70.68 43.49 9.68
CA ASN A 835 71.42 44.11 10.77
C ASN A 835 71.64 45.60 10.44
N ASN A 836 71.23 46.48 11.35
CA ASN A 836 71.32 47.92 11.17
C ASN A 836 72.53 48.49 11.92
N PRO A 837 73.55 49.01 11.22
CA PRO A 837 74.75 49.54 11.87
C PRO A 837 74.52 50.85 12.62
N TRP A 838 73.46 51.60 12.31
CA TRP A 838 73.15 52.84 13.02
C TRP A 838 72.52 52.60 14.39
N THR A 839 71.55 51.68 14.45
CA THR A 839 70.83 51.36 15.70
C THR A 839 71.53 50.26 16.50
N GLY A 840 72.43 49.49 15.88
CA GLY A 840 73.07 48.33 16.49
C GLY A 840 72.12 47.17 16.76
N ARG A 841 71.01 47.07 16.00
CA ARG A 841 69.96 46.07 16.21
C ARG A 841 69.73 45.18 15.00
N LYS A 842 69.25 43.97 15.26
CA LYS A 842 68.64 43.10 14.24
C LYS A 842 67.20 43.58 14.04
N GLU A 843 66.85 43.88 12.80
CA GLU A 843 65.60 44.51 12.42
C GLU A 843 64.98 43.75 11.24
N ALA A 844 63.74 44.11 10.88
CA ALA A 844 63.04 43.56 9.73
C ALA A 844 62.27 44.68 9.02
N MET A 845 62.11 44.55 7.71
CA MET A 845 61.30 45.46 6.90
C MET A 845 60.52 44.68 5.85
N SER A 846 59.34 45.19 5.50
CA SER A 846 58.55 44.61 4.42
C SER A 846 59.25 44.76 3.07
N TYR A 847 58.89 43.92 2.07
CA TYR A 847 59.42 44.08 0.72
C TYR A 847 59.10 45.46 0.11
N GLY A 848 57.93 46.02 0.44
CA GLY A 848 57.54 47.37 -0.02
C GLY A 848 58.43 48.46 0.55
N GLU A 849 58.71 48.42 1.85
CA GLU A 849 59.64 49.36 2.50
C GLU A 849 61.06 49.21 1.94
N PHE A 850 61.54 47.97 1.78
CA PHE A 850 62.84 47.70 1.17
C PHE A 850 62.95 48.33 -0.23
N TYR A 851 62.01 48.05 -1.13
CA TYR A 851 62.05 48.59 -2.49
C TYR A 851 61.85 50.11 -2.53
N GLY A 852 61.08 50.69 -1.61
CA GLY A 852 60.93 52.14 -1.50
C GLY A 852 62.26 52.84 -1.26
N HIS A 853 63.07 52.32 -0.34
CA HIS A 853 64.39 52.86 -0.01
C HIS A 853 65.46 52.47 -1.04
N TRP A 854 65.46 51.23 -1.51
CA TRP A 854 66.48 50.68 -2.40
C TRP A 854 66.40 51.26 -3.82
N ASN A 855 65.19 51.43 -4.37
CA ASN A 855 64.99 52.06 -5.69
C ASN A 855 65.43 53.52 -5.70
N ALA A 856 65.24 54.22 -4.57
CA ALA A 856 65.65 55.61 -4.40
C ALA A 856 67.18 55.76 -4.26
N ASP A 857 67.92 54.67 -4.01
CA ASP A 857 69.39 54.64 -3.97
C ASP A 857 70.02 53.78 -5.08
N ALA A 858 69.47 53.84 -6.29
CA ALA A 858 69.99 53.15 -7.48
C ALA A 858 70.15 51.63 -7.32
N GLN A 859 69.39 51.01 -6.41
CA GLN A 859 69.38 49.57 -6.16
C GLN A 859 70.77 48.99 -5.87
N ARG A 860 71.60 49.71 -5.12
CA ARG A 860 72.98 49.30 -4.82
C ARG A 860 73.03 48.13 -3.84
N ALA A 861 73.84 47.13 -4.17
CA ALA A 861 74.07 45.98 -3.31
C ALA A 861 75.44 45.33 -3.55
N LEU A 862 75.97 44.66 -2.53
CA LEU A 862 77.27 43.98 -2.51
C LEU A 862 77.15 42.68 -1.71
N SER A 863 77.68 41.59 -2.26
CA SER A 863 77.88 40.31 -1.57
C SER A 863 79.25 39.72 -2.00
N TYR A 864 79.47 38.42 -1.78
CA TYR A 864 80.70 37.72 -2.14
C TYR A 864 80.45 36.39 -2.85
#